data_AF-A0AAV2T7V3-F1
#
_entry.id   AF-A0AAV2T7V3-F1
#
_cell.length_a   1.000
_cell.length_b   1.000
_cell.length_c   1.000
_cell.angle_alpha   90.00
_cell.angle_beta   90.00
_cell.angle_gamma   90.00
#
_symmetry.space_group_name_H-M   'P 1'
#
loop_
_entity.id
_entity.type
_entity.pdbx_description
1 polymer ?
#
loop_
_entity_poly.entity_id
_entity_poly.type
_entity_poly.pdbx_seq_one_letter_code
_entity_poly.pdbx_strand_id
1 'polypeptide(L)'
;MEEICLASTASLGVLALISGGKDSIFSLLECVAHGYEVKALVNFAPPYCDEACAKEIDSYMYQSVANEGVRLIAESLRIPLYQFPIRGACCCADLHYVSQSGDEVEDLYAGLLQIKNMVPAITHVASGAIFSDYQRIRVENVTSRLGLRSLSFLWRRPPEEVIEDIIRCSLDAIIVKVASYGLELKTDLGAHLSDLAPRLHSLSKPPWCLNVCGEGGEYESFTLDCPLFHKRIVVRDSRVVVHSNEELNPTAYLHLTKLSLEDKPVDLVCTSAADLLSMKWRGSSTSVDGRNPFMTPSERLMNLPTKVLEEFASDYADLPVDDDGEDNLSPVVIMNSSAMLAAGSQSAIKGRPYLTPCYTGTACFTGDAADGVKEAFWGAIKTLQNHLIANGISLNHIIQCIVCLNQPMSADLYSALDEVYASVFSLPWENQTGVQESEEQRLFPPTRVCIAVSRPCEESQPGTDKEIVSVGIAAVVYPCSGQPPLSGGARGMHVRSLSHWAPASIGPYSQAISVTVNRAELSSTKVADGGPNEELSFSVYSGQIGMIPELMTLPSDGETECWLAVRHCHRVIKVVSPKLWQTLFVGICYGTSVTSLTQARQIFHKAVCSLWGRQHNDDLSREQNECFCTTRVIWALVSDLPMHAAVEWQTFTLSRLDASRHTSPIRFSTTTADVPNLTGAPLMLCIERCLGSTNFDGCVIPVVGFLNEKTVAAGVFFQY
;
A
#
# COMPACT_ATOMS: atom_id res chain seq x y z
N MET A 1 -3.09 -26.13 9.07
CA MET A 1 -4.30 -25.86 9.87
C MET A 1 -5.06 -24.76 9.13
N GLU A 2 -5.74 -25.02 8.01
CA GLU A 2 -7.04 -25.71 7.88
C GLU A 2 -8.17 -25.21 8.81
N GLU A 3 -8.06 -23.97 9.32
CA GLU A 3 -9.12 -23.32 10.11
C GLU A 3 -9.49 -21.90 9.62
N ILE A 4 -9.37 -21.67 8.31
CA ILE A 4 -10.22 -20.70 7.58
C ILE A 4 -11.03 -21.48 6.53
N CYS A 5 -11.42 -22.70 6.88
CA CYS A 5 -12.55 -23.40 6.29
C CYS A 5 -13.74 -23.18 7.22
N LEU A 6 -14.63 -22.24 6.88
CA LEU A 6 -16.06 -22.31 7.23
C LEU A 6 -16.44 -22.49 8.73
N ALA A 7 -15.53 -22.26 9.68
CA ALA A 7 -15.73 -22.50 11.11
C ALA A 7 -15.77 -21.20 11.94
N SER A 8 -16.51 -20.22 11.45
CA SER A 8 -17.21 -19.22 12.26
C SER A 8 -18.53 -19.02 11.56
N THR A 9 -19.61 -19.61 12.10
CA THR A 9 -20.96 -19.63 11.52
C THR A 9 -21.67 -18.26 11.51
N ALA A 10 -20.92 -17.16 11.59
CA ALA A 10 -21.41 -15.81 11.45
C ALA A 10 -20.62 -15.07 10.37
N SER A 11 -21.30 -14.68 9.30
CA SER A 11 -20.80 -13.73 8.31
C SER A 11 -20.41 -12.42 8.98
N LEU A 12 -19.26 -11.87 8.60
CA LEU A 12 -18.80 -10.58 9.11
C LEU A 12 -19.75 -9.47 8.64
N GLY A 13 -20.24 -8.66 9.57
CA GLY A 13 -21.17 -7.57 9.26
C GLY A 13 -20.46 -6.36 8.66
N VAL A 14 -20.95 -5.89 7.53
CA VAL A 14 -20.44 -4.70 6.83
C VAL A 14 -21.47 -3.58 6.76
N LEU A 15 -20.99 -2.35 6.91
CA LEU A 15 -21.68 -1.11 6.60
C LEU A 15 -21.22 -0.60 5.23
N ALA A 16 -22.12 -0.53 4.24
CA ALA A 16 -21.74 -0.04 2.91
C ALA A 16 -21.96 1.48 2.82
N LEU A 17 -20.89 2.21 2.51
CA LEU A 17 -20.99 3.62 2.09
C LEU A 17 -21.58 3.65 0.67
N ILE A 18 -22.78 4.22 0.51
CA ILE A 18 -23.43 4.30 -0.80
C ILE A 18 -23.63 5.75 -1.24
N SER A 19 -23.30 6.03 -2.51
CA SER A 19 -23.67 7.27 -3.19
C SER A 19 -24.91 7.12 -4.07
N GLY A 20 -25.20 5.88 -4.47
CA GLY A 20 -26.17 5.55 -5.51
C GLY A 20 -25.52 5.31 -6.89
N GLY A 21 -24.27 5.74 -7.06
CA GLY A 21 -23.48 5.47 -8.26
C GLY A 21 -22.96 4.05 -8.36
N LYS A 22 -22.50 3.70 -9.57
CA LYS A 22 -22.05 2.35 -9.97
C LYS A 22 -20.98 1.78 -9.04
N ASP A 23 -20.02 2.60 -8.60
CA ASP A 23 -18.85 2.11 -7.86
C ASP A 23 -19.22 1.69 -6.45
N SER A 24 -20.10 2.47 -5.81
CA SER A 24 -20.61 2.14 -4.47
C SER A 24 -21.45 0.87 -4.44
N ILE A 25 -22.27 0.63 -5.49
CA ILE A 25 -23.09 -0.58 -5.60
C ILE A 25 -22.25 -1.78 -6.03
N PHE A 26 -21.24 -1.58 -6.88
CA PHE A 26 -20.31 -2.65 -7.26
C PHE A 26 -19.42 -3.08 -6.09
N SER A 27 -18.96 -2.13 -5.25
CA SER A 27 -18.26 -2.44 -4.00
C SER A 27 -19.13 -3.26 -3.03
N LEU A 28 -20.44 -2.97 -2.97
CA LEU A 28 -21.40 -3.78 -2.20
C LEU A 28 -21.51 -5.21 -2.76
N LEU A 29 -21.57 -5.38 -4.09
CA LEU A 29 -21.56 -6.70 -4.74
C LEU A 29 -20.29 -7.49 -4.42
N GLU A 30 -19.11 -6.85 -4.47
CA GLU A 30 -17.84 -7.45 -4.06
C GLU A 30 -17.86 -7.91 -2.60
N CYS A 31 -18.42 -7.11 -1.68
CA CYS A 31 -18.58 -7.53 -0.29
C CYS A 31 -19.40 -8.82 -0.16
N VAL A 32 -20.54 -8.92 -0.85
CA VAL A 32 -21.38 -10.12 -0.83
C VAL A 32 -20.66 -11.31 -1.47
N ALA A 33 -19.94 -11.10 -2.59
CA ALA A 33 -19.15 -12.15 -3.24
C ALA A 33 -18.03 -12.70 -2.32
N HIS A 34 -17.48 -11.85 -1.46
CA HIS A 34 -16.50 -12.22 -0.43
C HIS A 34 -17.14 -12.75 0.87
N GLY A 35 -18.46 -12.96 0.91
CA GLY A 35 -19.16 -13.57 2.05
C GLY A 35 -19.47 -12.63 3.21
N TYR A 36 -19.28 -11.32 3.04
CA TYR A 36 -19.72 -10.33 4.03
C TYR A 36 -21.23 -10.18 4.00
N GLU A 37 -21.83 -9.94 5.17
CA GLU A 37 -23.25 -9.66 5.29
C GLU A 37 -23.47 -8.15 5.42
N VAL A 38 -24.14 -7.56 4.45
CA VAL A 38 -24.44 -6.13 4.43
C VAL A 38 -25.55 -5.83 5.44
N LYS A 39 -25.17 -5.32 6.62
CA LYS A 39 -26.09 -5.06 7.73
C LYS A 39 -26.84 -3.75 7.59
N ALA A 40 -26.21 -2.77 6.95
CA ALA A 40 -26.75 -1.43 6.80
C ALA A 40 -26.08 -0.71 5.62
N LEU A 41 -26.79 0.27 5.08
CA LEU A 41 -26.32 1.24 4.10
C LEU A 41 -26.22 2.59 4.79
N VAL A 42 -25.20 3.37 4.44
CA VAL A 42 -25.08 4.76 4.89
C VAL A 42 -24.83 5.68 3.71
N ASN A 43 -25.51 6.82 3.72
CA ASN A 43 -25.39 7.84 2.71
C ASN A 43 -25.30 9.22 3.37
N PHE A 44 -24.45 10.07 2.82
CA PHE A 44 -24.33 11.47 3.20
C PHE A 44 -24.88 12.32 2.06
N ALA A 45 -25.86 13.15 2.37
CA ALA A 45 -26.64 13.90 1.40
C ALA A 45 -26.59 15.41 1.68
N PRO A 46 -26.71 16.26 0.66
CA PRO A 46 -26.91 17.69 0.89
C PRO A 46 -28.10 17.97 1.83
N PRO A 47 -28.03 19.00 2.67
CA PRO A 47 -29.15 19.38 3.54
C PRO A 47 -30.42 19.66 2.74
N TYR A 48 -31.57 19.23 3.27
CA TYR A 48 -32.87 19.58 2.69
C TYR A 48 -33.05 21.09 2.71
N CYS A 49 -33.26 21.70 1.54
CA CYS A 49 -33.60 23.11 1.40
C CYS A 49 -34.97 23.25 0.74
N ASP A 50 -35.79 24.18 1.25
CA ASP A 50 -37.20 24.38 0.86
C ASP A 50 -37.40 24.91 -0.58
N GLU A 51 -36.32 25.12 -1.33
CA GLU A 51 -36.36 25.54 -2.73
C GLU A 51 -36.13 24.34 -3.65
N ALA A 52 -36.81 24.33 -4.80
CA ALA A 52 -36.78 23.29 -5.83
C ALA A 52 -35.43 23.15 -6.57
N CYS A 53 -34.31 23.33 -5.89
CA CYS A 53 -32.95 23.16 -6.39
C CYS A 53 -32.30 22.03 -5.59
N ALA A 54 -32.20 20.84 -6.19
CA ALA A 54 -31.17 19.89 -5.80
C ALA A 54 -29.84 20.63 -5.91
N LYS A 55 -29.17 20.85 -4.77
CA LYS A 55 -27.85 21.45 -4.77
C LYS A 55 -26.85 20.34 -4.97
N GLU A 56 -26.35 20.23 -6.19
CA GLU A 56 -24.98 19.81 -6.37
C GLU A 56 -24.11 20.66 -5.43
N ILE A 57 -23.35 20.00 -4.57
CA ILE A 57 -22.33 20.64 -3.74
C ILE A 57 -20.97 20.14 -4.24
N ASP A 58 -20.00 21.03 -4.34
CA ASP A 58 -18.62 20.73 -4.70
C ASP A 58 -17.91 20.04 -3.51
N SER A 59 -18.33 18.82 -3.20
CA SER A 59 -17.70 17.95 -2.19
C SER A 59 -16.65 17.05 -2.85
N TYR A 60 -15.50 16.92 -2.19
CA TYR A 60 -14.44 16.00 -2.63
C TYR A 60 -14.69 14.58 -2.12
N MET A 61 -15.48 14.41 -1.05
CA MET A 61 -15.85 13.11 -0.48
C MET A 61 -17.12 12.50 -1.05
N TYR A 62 -18.15 13.30 -1.36
CA TYR A 62 -19.50 12.78 -1.58
C TYR A 62 -20.09 13.20 -2.93
N GLN A 63 -20.62 12.22 -3.66
CA GLN A 63 -21.53 12.47 -4.76
C GLN A 63 -22.85 13.04 -4.22
N SER A 64 -23.22 14.23 -4.70
CA SER A 64 -24.44 14.94 -4.29
C SER A 64 -25.60 14.78 -5.30
N VAL A 65 -25.28 14.45 -6.55
CA VAL A 65 -26.24 14.28 -7.66
C VAL A 65 -26.99 12.95 -7.55
N ALA A 66 -28.28 12.97 -7.93
CA ALA A 66 -29.19 11.82 -7.92
C ALA A 66 -29.46 11.21 -6.53
N ASN A 67 -29.16 11.96 -5.46
CA ASN A 67 -29.41 11.54 -4.08
C ASN A 67 -30.90 11.23 -3.79
N GLU A 68 -31.82 11.80 -4.57
CA GLU A 68 -33.26 11.57 -4.46
C GLU A 68 -33.63 10.09 -4.61
N GLY A 69 -32.84 9.33 -5.38
CA GLY A 69 -33.07 7.91 -5.65
C GLY A 69 -32.44 6.94 -4.65
N VAL A 70 -31.55 7.39 -3.77
CA VAL A 70 -30.80 6.50 -2.85
C VAL A 70 -31.72 5.70 -1.93
N ARG A 71 -32.84 6.29 -1.51
CA ARG A 71 -33.86 5.59 -0.71
C ARG A 71 -34.48 4.40 -1.44
N LEU A 72 -34.67 4.53 -2.76
CA LEU A 72 -35.21 3.44 -3.58
C LEU A 72 -34.19 2.33 -3.78
N ILE A 73 -32.90 2.65 -3.84
CA ILE A 73 -31.82 1.64 -3.84
C ILE A 73 -31.90 0.80 -2.56
N ALA A 74 -32.07 1.43 -1.40
CA ALA A 74 -32.21 0.72 -0.13
C ALA A 74 -33.47 -0.16 -0.08
N GLU A 75 -34.60 0.34 -0.58
CA GLU A 75 -35.84 -0.45 -0.69
C GLU A 75 -35.68 -1.63 -1.65
N SER A 76 -35.03 -1.43 -2.79
CA SER A 76 -34.67 -2.49 -3.74
C SER A 76 -33.76 -3.54 -3.10
N LEU A 77 -32.72 -3.13 -2.37
CA LEU A 77 -31.83 -4.05 -1.68
C LEU A 77 -32.49 -4.76 -0.48
N ARG A 78 -33.55 -4.17 0.10
CA ARG A 78 -34.16 -4.55 1.38
C ARG A 78 -33.17 -4.48 2.55
N ILE A 79 -32.32 -3.47 2.54
CA ILE A 79 -31.30 -3.22 3.59
C ILE A 79 -31.60 -1.87 4.26
N PRO A 80 -31.48 -1.76 5.59
CA PRO A 80 -31.68 -0.49 6.29
C PRO A 80 -30.75 0.61 5.79
N LEU A 81 -31.30 1.80 5.52
CA LEU A 81 -30.55 3.00 5.14
C LEU A 81 -30.50 4.01 6.28
N TYR A 82 -29.29 4.48 6.58
CA TYR A 82 -29.02 5.61 7.45
C TYR A 82 -28.53 6.78 6.60
N GLN A 83 -29.34 7.83 6.51
CA GLN A 83 -29.02 9.00 5.69
C GLN A 83 -28.74 10.19 6.60
N PHE A 84 -27.56 10.80 6.46
CA PHE A 84 -27.12 11.95 7.24
C PHE A 84 -26.93 13.19 6.35
N PRO A 85 -27.22 14.39 6.86
CA PRO A 85 -26.92 15.62 6.14
C PRO A 85 -25.42 15.91 6.17
N ILE A 86 -24.85 16.35 5.05
CA ILE A 86 -23.51 16.94 4.98
C ILE A 86 -23.59 18.35 5.56
N ARG A 87 -22.88 18.59 6.66
CA ARG A 87 -22.85 19.87 7.38
C ARG A 87 -21.47 20.51 7.32
N GLY A 88 -20.43 19.69 7.37
CA GLY A 88 -19.06 20.11 7.24
C GLY A 88 -18.72 20.56 5.83
N ALA A 89 -17.62 21.30 5.71
CA ALA A 89 -17.02 21.71 4.45
C ALA A 89 -15.73 20.91 4.19
N CYS A 90 -15.17 21.01 2.99
CA CYS A 90 -13.81 20.54 2.72
C CYS A 90 -12.82 21.51 3.39
N CYS A 91 -12.47 21.25 4.66
CA CYS A 91 -11.53 22.07 5.42
C CYS A 91 -10.10 21.56 5.23
N CYS A 92 -9.91 20.24 5.28
CA CYS A 92 -8.65 19.58 4.98
C CYS A 92 -8.65 19.13 3.51
N ALA A 93 -7.96 19.89 2.65
CA ALA A 93 -7.78 19.56 1.23
C ALA A 93 -6.50 18.74 0.95
N ASP A 94 -5.64 18.55 1.95
CA ASP A 94 -4.42 17.78 1.81
C ASP A 94 -4.70 16.29 1.59
N LEU A 95 -3.72 15.58 0.99
CA LEU A 95 -3.81 14.14 0.78
C LEU A 95 -3.94 13.38 2.12
N HIS A 96 -3.18 13.82 3.12
CA HIS A 96 -3.28 13.32 4.48
C HIS A 96 -4.41 14.01 5.22
N TYR A 97 -5.21 13.22 5.93
CA TYR A 97 -6.31 13.76 6.71
C TYR A 97 -5.87 14.05 8.14
N VAL A 98 -6.06 15.31 8.55
CA VAL A 98 -6.01 15.75 9.94
C VAL A 98 -7.42 16.18 10.33
N SER A 99 -7.91 15.67 11.47
CA SER A 99 -9.22 16.03 11.98
C SER A 99 -9.31 17.54 12.21
N GLN A 100 -10.32 18.17 11.62
CA GLN A 100 -10.60 19.60 11.78
C GLN A 100 -12.07 19.79 12.12
N SER A 101 -12.36 20.67 13.07
CA SER A 101 -13.72 21.00 13.45
C SER A 101 -14.48 21.60 12.26
N GLY A 102 -15.63 21.02 11.92
CA GLY A 102 -16.46 21.48 10.80
C GLY A 102 -16.07 20.91 9.44
N ASP A 103 -15.18 19.91 9.40
CA ASP A 103 -14.82 19.21 8.17
C ASP A 103 -15.84 18.10 7.82
N GLU A 104 -16.09 17.90 6.53
CA GLU A 104 -17.06 16.91 6.00
C GLU A 104 -16.72 15.44 6.34
N VAL A 105 -15.47 15.15 6.69
CA VAL A 105 -15.04 13.82 7.16
C VAL A 105 -15.43 13.59 8.63
N GLU A 106 -15.61 14.64 9.43
CA GLU A 106 -16.12 14.47 10.81
C GLU A 106 -17.63 14.19 10.83
N ASP A 107 -18.36 14.59 9.79
CA ASP A 107 -19.73 14.10 9.58
C ASP A 107 -19.75 12.59 9.35
N LEU A 108 -18.80 12.06 8.56
CA LEU A 108 -18.62 10.62 8.38
C LEU A 108 -18.37 9.94 9.73
N TYR A 109 -17.42 10.45 10.52
CA TYR A 109 -17.12 9.91 11.85
C TYR A 109 -18.36 9.87 12.75
N ALA A 110 -19.10 10.97 12.86
CA ALA A 110 -20.30 11.06 13.68
C ALA A 110 -21.39 10.08 13.23
N GLY A 111 -21.65 10.01 11.91
CA GLY A 111 -22.65 9.10 11.35
C GLY A 111 -22.30 7.63 11.54
N LEU A 112 -21.04 7.25 11.28
CA LEU A 112 -20.59 5.87 11.46
C LEU A 112 -20.56 5.46 12.94
N LEU A 113 -20.19 6.38 13.86
CA LEU A 113 -20.25 6.13 15.31
C LEU A 113 -21.69 5.86 15.76
N GLN A 114 -22.65 6.66 15.27
CA GLN A 114 -24.06 6.50 15.58
C GLN A 114 -24.59 5.13 15.11
N ILE A 115 -24.27 4.73 13.87
CA ILE A 115 -24.69 3.43 13.33
C ILE A 115 -24.02 2.28 14.09
N LYS A 116 -22.72 2.36 14.36
CA LYS A 116 -21.98 1.31 15.10
C LYS A 116 -22.63 1.04 16.47
N ASN A 117 -23.08 2.08 17.16
CA ASN A 117 -23.77 1.95 18.45
C ASN A 117 -25.17 1.32 18.31
N MET A 118 -25.86 1.55 17.19
CA MET A 118 -27.19 0.98 16.92
C MET A 118 -27.13 -0.46 16.38
N VAL A 119 -26.07 -0.80 15.65
CA VAL A 119 -25.89 -2.10 14.99
C VAL A 119 -24.51 -2.66 15.37
N PRO A 120 -24.34 -3.22 16.59
CA PRO A 120 -23.05 -3.70 17.08
C PRO A 120 -22.43 -4.85 16.28
N ALA A 121 -23.20 -5.50 15.41
CA ALA A 121 -22.72 -6.55 14.51
C ALA A 121 -21.83 -6.04 13.37
N ILE A 122 -21.78 -4.72 13.14
CA ILE A 122 -20.91 -4.11 12.12
C ILE A 122 -19.47 -4.10 12.61
N THR A 123 -18.60 -4.72 11.84
CA THR A 123 -17.15 -4.76 12.09
C THR A 123 -16.35 -4.14 10.93
N HIS A 124 -16.98 -3.95 9.78
CA HIS A 124 -16.36 -3.48 8.55
C HIS A 124 -17.14 -2.33 7.91
N VAL A 125 -16.44 -1.47 7.16
CA VAL A 125 -17.02 -0.40 6.35
C VAL A 125 -16.51 -0.55 4.92
N ALA A 126 -17.41 -0.61 3.94
CA ALA A 126 -17.04 -0.72 2.53
C ALA A 126 -17.17 0.62 1.81
N SER A 127 -16.18 0.96 0.99
CA SER A 127 -16.16 2.15 0.13
C SER A 127 -15.99 1.78 -1.35
N GLY A 128 -16.50 2.64 -2.23
CA GLY A 128 -16.45 2.45 -3.68
C GLY A 128 -15.26 3.13 -4.39
N ALA A 129 -14.29 3.70 -3.66
CA ALA A 129 -13.18 4.44 -4.26
C ALA A 129 -12.29 3.51 -5.11
N ILE A 130 -12.02 3.88 -6.37
CA ILE A 130 -11.26 3.06 -7.32
C ILE A 130 -9.81 3.48 -7.35
N PHE A 131 -9.49 4.78 -7.39
CA PHE A 131 -8.09 5.24 -7.47
C PHE A 131 -7.76 6.32 -6.44
N SER A 132 -8.76 7.07 -5.96
CA SER A 132 -8.61 8.21 -5.07
C SER A 132 -8.03 7.83 -3.71
N ASP A 133 -6.75 8.14 -3.53
CA ASP A 133 -6.08 8.05 -2.23
C ASP A 133 -6.70 9.04 -1.22
N TYR A 134 -7.20 10.19 -1.69
CA TYR A 134 -7.87 11.19 -0.87
C TYR A 134 -9.07 10.61 -0.10
N GLN A 135 -9.97 9.91 -0.81
CA GLN A 135 -11.15 9.29 -0.23
C GLN A 135 -10.79 8.08 0.64
N ARG A 136 -9.90 7.21 0.14
CA ARG A 136 -9.45 6.02 0.89
C ARG A 136 -8.85 6.39 2.24
N ILE A 137 -7.92 7.35 2.28
CA ILE A 137 -7.23 7.77 3.52
C ILE A 137 -8.23 8.31 4.55
N ARG A 138 -9.24 9.07 4.12
CA ARG A 138 -10.29 9.61 5.00
C ARG A 138 -11.19 8.53 5.57
N VAL A 139 -11.63 7.59 4.74
CA VAL A 139 -12.40 6.42 5.23
C VAL A 139 -11.57 5.62 6.22
N GLU A 140 -10.32 5.29 5.88
CA GLU A 140 -9.44 4.54 6.80
C GLU A 140 -9.17 5.29 8.12
N ASN A 141 -9.05 6.62 8.08
CA ASN A 141 -8.89 7.44 9.29
C ASN A 141 -10.11 7.28 10.21
N VAL A 142 -11.32 7.45 9.67
CA VAL A 142 -12.55 7.30 10.42
C VAL A 142 -12.73 5.88 10.94
N THR A 143 -12.52 4.86 10.10
CA THR A 143 -12.69 3.46 10.52
C THR A 143 -11.70 3.08 11.60
N SER A 144 -10.45 3.54 11.50
CA SER A 144 -9.41 3.30 12.52
C SER A 144 -9.80 3.88 13.88
N ARG A 145 -10.24 5.16 13.92
CA ARG A 145 -10.74 5.81 15.15
C ARG A 145 -11.97 5.12 15.75
N LEU A 146 -12.74 4.41 14.93
CA LEU A 146 -13.90 3.64 15.36
C LEU A 146 -13.58 2.17 15.62
N GLY A 147 -12.34 1.70 15.47
CA GLY A 147 -12.01 0.27 15.59
C GLY A 147 -12.79 -0.61 14.60
N LEU A 148 -13.08 -0.09 13.41
CA LEU A 148 -13.68 -0.79 12.28
C LEU A 148 -12.62 -1.04 11.21
N ARG A 149 -12.80 -2.09 10.40
CA ARG A 149 -11.92 -2.37 9.25
C ARG A 149 -12.49 -1.77 7.96
N SER A 150 -11.63 -1.18 7.14
CA SER A 150 -12.03 -0.64 5.84
C SER A 150 -11.92 -1.72 4.74
N LEU A 151 -12.94 -1.81 3.89
CA LEU A 151 -12.96 -2.63 2.68
C LEU A 151 -12.96 -1.70 1.45
N SER A 152 -11.96 -1.86 0.59
CA SER A 152 -11.78 -1.05 -0.62
C SER A 152 -11.37 -1.98 -1.77
N PHE A 153 -12.23 -2.95 -2.08
CA PHE A 153 -11.97 -3.99 -3.10
C PHE A 153 -11.67 -3.45 -4.49
N LEU A 154 -12.20 -2.26 -4.82
CA LEU A 154 -11.99 -1.63 -6.11
C LEU A 154 -10.68 -0.84 -6.21
N TRP A 155 -10.05 -0.56 -5.07
CA TRP A 155 -8.92 0.36 -5.02
C TRP A 155 -7.72 -0.20 -5.81
N ARG A 156 -7.18 0.63 -6.71
CA ARG A 156 -6.08 0.38 -7.65
C ARG A 156 -6.32 -0.78 -8.63
N ARG A 157 -7.57 -1.21 -8.84
CA ARG A 157 -7.91 -2.11 -9.95
C ARG A 157 -7.81 -1.35 -11.29
N PRO A 158 -7.44 -2.03 -12.40
CA PRO A 158 -7.47 -1.41 -13.73
C PRO A 158 -8.87 -0.87 -14.06
N PRO A 159 -9.05 0.43 -14.37
CA PRO A 159 -10.37 1.03 -14.61
C PRO A 159 -11.16 0.34 -15.73
N GLU A 160 -10.49 -0.13 -16.77
CA GLU A 160 -11.08 -0.85 -17.89
C GLU A 160 -11.70 -2.17 -17.45
N GLU A 161 -10.99 -2.93 -16.59
CA GLU A 161 -11.51 -4.18 -16.03
C GLU A 161 -12.70 -3.92 -15.09
N VAL A 162 -12.68 -2.84 -14.31
CA VAL A 162 -13.77 -2.51 -13.38
C VAL A 162 -15.06 -2.19 -14.14
N ILE A 163 -15.00 -1.34 -15.17
CA ILE A 163 -16.18 -1.02 -15.99
C ILE A 163 -16.71 -2.26 -16.70
N GLU A 164 -15.82 -3.09 -17.23
CA GLU A 164 -16.22 -4.33 -17.87
C GLU A 164 -16.90 -5.29 -16.87
N ASP A 165 -16.38 -5.44 -15.66
CA ASP A 165 -16.97 -6.29 -14.62
C ASP A 165 -18.32 -5.74 -14.12
N ILE A 166 -18.47 -4.42 -13.99
CA ILE A 166 -19.75 -3.75 -13.69
C ILE A 166 -20.80 -4.11 -14.74
N ILE A 167 -20.46 -3.98 -16.02
CA ILE A 167 -21.38 -4.33 -17.11
C ILE A 167 -21.66 -5.83 -17.12
N ARG A 168 -20.63 -6.67 -16.95
CA ARG A 168 -20.74 -8.13 -16.98
C ARG A 168 -21.61 -8.69 -15.86
N CYS A 169 -21.59 -8.07 -14.68
CA CYS A 169 -22.48 -8.45 -13.59
C CYS A 169 -23.92 -7.93 -13.77
N SER A 170 -24.26 -7.32 -14.91
CA SER A 170 -25.59 -6.75 -15.18
C SER A 170 -25.99 -5.68 -14.15
N LEU A 171 -25.02 -4.91 -13.66
CA LEU A 171 -25.31 -3.67 -12.94
C LEU A 171 -25.69 -2.61 -13.98
N ASP A 172 -26.96 -2.23 -13.96
CA ASP A 172 -27.53 -1.23 -14.85
C ASP A 172 -27.47 0.15 -14.18
N ALA A 173 -26.68 1.05 -14.74
CA ALA A 173 -26.55 2.42 -14.27
C ALA A 173 -26.68 3.40 -15.43
N ILE A 174 -27.26 4.57 -15.15
CA ILE A 174 -27.33 5.69 -16.09
C ILE A 174 -26.36 6.79 -15.69
N ILE A 175 -25.86 7.55 -16.66
CA ILE A 175 -25.06 8.75 -16.41
C ILE A 175 -25.98 9.87 -15.92
N VAL A 176 -25.69 10.42 -14.74
CA VAL A 176 -26.49 11.48 -14.11
C VAL A 176 -25.75 12.79 -13.96
N LYS A 177 -24.44 12.83 -14.20
CA LYS A 177 -23.66 14.07 -14.33
C LYS A 177 -22.61 13.86 -15.41
N VAL A 178 -22.29 14.90 -16.15
CA VAL A 178 -21.10 14.98 -17.00
C VAL A 178 -20.39 16.31 -16.71
N ALA A 179 -19.06 16.30 -16.67
CA ALA A 179 -18.25 17.46 -16.32
C ALA A 179 -16.84 17.39 -16.96
N SER A 180 -16.72 16.80 -18.15
CA SER A 180 -15.41 16.58 -18.79
C SER A 180 -15.43 16.79 -20.30
N TYR A 181 -14.27 17.21 -20.83
CA TYR A 181 -14.03 17.35 -22.25
C TYR A 181 -14.22 16.01 -22.98
N GLY A 182 -14.99 16.03 -24.07
CA GLY A 182 -15.28 14.85 -24.90
C GLY A 182 -16.61 14.14 -24.56
N LEU A 183 -17.21 14.42 -23.40
CA LEU A 183 -18.57 13.98 -23.08
C LEU A 183 -19.60 15.03 -23.54
N GLU A 184 -20.69 14.56 -24.12
CA GLU A 184 -21.72 15.39 -24.76
C GLU A 184 -23.04 15.37 -23.99
N LEU A 185 -23.53 16.55 -23.59
CA LEU A 185 -24.76 16.69 -22.78
C LEU A 185 -26.00 16.02 -23.39
N LYS A 186 -26.11 15.99 -24.72
CA LYS A 186 -27.31 15.51 -25.42
C LYS A 186 -27.35 14.00 -25.60
N THR A 187 -26.18 13.36 -25.69
CA THR A 187 -26.07 11.93 -26.01
C THR A 187 -25.66 11.10 -24.80
N ASP A 188 -24.86 11.66 -23.90
CA ASP A 188 -24.21 10.89 -22.85
C ASP A 188 -24.96 11.03 -21.52
N LEU A 189 -25.52 12.21 -21.22
CA LEU A 189 -26.32 12.42 -20.01
C LEU A 189 -27.65 11.65 -20.11
N GLY A 190 -27.89 10.75 -19.16
CA GLY A 190 -29.03 9.83 -19.14
C GLY A 190 -28.81 8.54 -19.93
N ALA A 191 -27.69 8.39 -20.63
CA ALA A 191 -27.35 7.14 -21.31
C ALA A 191 -27.07 6.04 -20.30
N HIS A 192 -27.39 4.79 -20.68
CA HIS A 192 -26.96 3.62 -19.93
C HIS A 192 -25.44 3.45 -20.06
N LEU A 193 -24.79 3.10 -18.94
CA LEU A 193 -23.35 2.90 -18.88
C LEU A 193 -22.88 1.83 -19.88
N SER A 194 -23.67 0.76 -20.06
CA SER A 194 -23.37 -0.30 -21.04
C SER A 194 -23.28 0.22 -22.47
N ASP A 195 -24.12 1.20 -22.81
CA ASP A 195 -24.17 1.78 -24.15
C ASP A 195 -23.04 2.80 -24.36
N LEU A 196 -22.67 3.52 -23.29
CA LEU A 196 -21.61 4.53 -23.33
C LEU A 196 -20.19 3.94 -23.20
N ALA A 197 -20.02 2.77 -22.58
CA ALA A 197 -18.71 2.20 -22.28
C ALA A 197 -17.73 2.09 -23.47
N PRO A 198 -18.15 1.67 -24.69
CA PRO A 198 -17.25 1.67 -25.85
C PRO A 198 -16.69 3.06 -26.18
N ARG A 199 -17.50 4.11 -25.98
CA ARG A 199 -17.07 5.51 -26.16
C ARG A 199 -16.12 5.92 -25.03
N LEU A 200 -16.39 5.56 -23.78
CA LEU A 200 -15.48 5.83 -22.65
C LEU A 200 -14.09 5.23 -22.89
N HIS A 201 -14.00 3.99 -23.38
CA HIS A 201 -12.73 3.36 -23.76
C HIS A 201 -12.02 4.05 -24.94
N SER A 202 -12.77 4.69 -25.84
CA SER A 202 -12.18 5.50 -26.90
C SER A 202 -11.63 6.83 -26.35
N LEU A 203 -12.36 7.45 -25.41
CA LEU A 203 -11.99 8.71 -24.77
C LEU A 203 -10.87 8.55 -23.73
N SER A 204 -10.60 7.35 -23.23
CA SER A 204 -9.45 7.14 -22.33
C SER A 204 -8.10 7.18 -23.03
N LYS A 205 -8.09 7.20 -24.37
CA LYS A 205 -6.88 7.30 -25.17
C LYS A 205 -6.53 8.77 -25.46
N PRO A 206 -5.26 9.07 -25.78
CA PRO A 206 -4.88 10.40 -26.24
C PRO A 206 -5.71 10.86 -27.45
N PRO A 207 -6.06 12.16 -27.54
CA PRO A 207 -5.64 13.26 -26.67
C PRO A 207 -6.49 13.49 -25.42
N TRP A 208 -7.62 12.79 -25.24
CA TRP A 208 -8.58 13.07 -24.16
C TRP A 208 -8.12 12.53 -22.79
N CYS A 209 -7.60 11.30 -22.76
CA CYS A 209 -7.11 10.66 -21.54
C CYS A 209 -8.13 10.62 -20.38
N LEU A 210 -9.42 10.47 -20.71
CA LEU A 210 -10.51 10.42 -19.74
C LEU A 210 -10.43 9.16 -18.88
N ASN A 211 -10.69 9.26 -17.58
CA ASN A 211 -10.79 8.08 -16.73
C ASN A 211 -12.08 7.30 -17.09
N VAL A 212 -11.97 6.06 -17.58
CA VAL A 212 -13.13 5.24 -18.00
C VAL A 212 -14.14 5.07 -16.85
N CYS A 213 -13.68 5.04 -15.61
CA CYS A 213 -14.53 4.96 -14.41
C CYS A 213 -15.08 6.31 -13.94
N GLY A 214 -14.70 7.45 -14.51
CA GLY A 214 -15.16 8.78 -14.08
C GLY A 214 -14.64 9.22 -12.69
N GLU A 215 -13.53 8.65 -12.24
CA GLU A 215 -12.97 8.86 -10.89
C GLU A 215 -12.60 10.33 -10.58
N GLY A 216 -12.25 11.11 -11.60
CA GLY A 216 -11.94 12.54 -11.47
C GLY A 216 -13.19 13.43 -11.40
N GLY A 217 -14.38 12.82 -11.32
CA GLY A 217 -15.66 13.53 -11.43
C GLY A 217 -16.05 13.83 -12.88
N GLU A 218 -15.42 13.18 -13.86
CA GLU A 218 -15.72 13.39 -15.29
C GLU A 218 -17.18 13.09 -15.60
N TYR A 219 -17.75 12.10 -14.92
CA TYR A 219 -19.17 11.82 -14.90
C TYR A 219 -19.58 11.18 -13.57
N GLU A 220 -20.86 11.31 -13.22
CA GLU A 220 -21.47 10.57 -12.12
C GLU A 220 -22.53 9.64 -12.67
N SER A 221 -22.82 8.57 -11.93
CA SER A 221 -23.82 7.58 -12.31
C SER A 221 -24.89 7.37 -11.24
N PHE A 222 -26.01 6.79 -11.63
CA PHE A 222 -27.05 6.31 -10.72
C PHE A 222 -27.49 4.91 -11.13
N THR A 223 -27.46 3.98 -10.17
CA THR A 223 -27.76 2.56 -10.41
C THR A 223 -29.27 2.31 -10.38
N LEU A 224 -29.81 1.79 -11.48
CA LEU A 224 -31.22 1.47 -11.66
C LEU A 224 -31.55 0.02 -11.28
N ASP A 225 -30.67 -0.92 -11.62
CA ASP A 225 -30.83 -2.34 -11.27
C ASP A 225 -29.45 -2.98 -11.04
N CYS A 226 -29.42 -4.02 -10.22
CA CYS A 226 -28.27 -4.89 -10.10
C CYS A 226 -28.71 -6.29 -9.62
N PRO A 227 -27.84 -7.30 -9.64
CA PRO A 227 -28.19 -8.65 -9.23
C PRO A 227 -28.82 -8.74 -7.84
N LEU A 228 -28.41 -7.90 -6.88
CA LEU A 228 -28.91 -7.91 -5.50
C LEU A 228 -30.24 -7.16 -5.30
N PHE A 229 -30.69 -6.37 -6.27
CA PHE A 229 -31.93 -5.59 -6.13
C PHE A 229 -33.14 -6.51 -6.21
N HIS A 230 -34.10 -6.46 -5.30
CA HIS A 230 -35.36 -7.20 -5.41
C HIS A 230 -36.38 -6.53 -6.33
N LYS A 231 -36.17 -5.25 -6.65
CA LYS A 231 -36.98 -4.45 -7.57
C LYS A 231 -36.06 -3.54 -8.37
N ARG A 232 -36.37 -3.29 -9.64
CA ARG A 232 -35.65 -2.32 -10.45
C ARG A 232 -36.22 -0.93 -10.25
N ILE A 233 -35.37 0.09 -10.34
CA ILE A 233 -35.76 1.50 -10.29
C ILE A 233 -36.00 1.97 -11.73
N VAL A 234 -37.13 2.61 -11.97
CA VAL A 234 -37.49 3.20 -13.26
C VAL A 234 -37.60 4.70 -13.14
N VAL A 235 -36.82 5.40 -13.96
CA VAL A 235 -36.92 6.85 -14.14
C VAL A 235 -38.15 7.15 -15.00
N ARG A 236 -39.15 7.80 -14.41
CA ARG A 236 -40.39 8.19 -15.10
C ARG A 236 -40.34 9.62 -15.63
N ASP A 237 -39.63 10.47 -14.91
CA ASP A 237 -39.42 11.86 -15.27
C ASP A 237 -38.09 12.36 -14.67
N SER A 238 -37.43 13.25 -15.40
CA SER A 238 -36.17 13.87 -15.01
C SER A 238 -36.01 15.20 -15.72
N ARG A 239 -35.32 16.16 -15.11
CA ARG A 239 -34.93 17.43 -15.73
C ARG A 239 -33.42 17.56 -15.81
N VAL A 240 -32.91 18.11 -16.91
CA VAL A 240 -31.50 18.49 -17.04
C VAL A 240 -31.30 19.84 -16.34
N VAL A 241 -30.30 19.91 -15.48
CA VAL A 241 -29.82 21.14 -14.86
C VAL A 241 -28.41 21.42 -15.40
N VAL A 242 -28.25 22.54 -16.09
CA VAL A 242 -26.97 22.95 -16.66
C VAL A 242 -26.28 23.87 -15.66
N HIS A 243 -25.16 23.44 -15.12
CA HIS A 243 -24.33 24.20 -14.19
C HIS A 243 -23.43 25.16 -14.96
N SER A 244 -22.72 24.65 -15.98
CA SER A 244 -21.92 25.44 -16.91
C SER A 244 -22.09 24.89 -18.32
N ASN A 245 -22.21 25.77 -19.31
CA ASN A 245 -22.34 25.39 -20.71
C ASN A 245 -21.15 25.90 -21.52
N GLU A 246 -19.95 25.69 -20.98
CA GLU A 246 -18.72 26.01 -21.70
C GLU A 246 -18.51 25.00 -22.83
N GLU A 247 -18.06 25.49 -23.99
CA GLU A 247 -17.93 24.69 -25.21
C GLU A 247 -16.92 23.54 -25.07
N LEU A 248 -15.98 23.67 -24.14
CA LEU A 248 -14.93 22.68 -23.87
C LEU A 248 -15.32 21.77 -22.70
N ASN A 249 -15.89 22.31 -21.60
CA ASN A 249 -16.19 21.52 -20.40
C ASN A 249 -17.64 21.76 -19.95
N PRO A 250 -18.64 21.23 -20.68
CA PRO A 250 -20.02 21.39 -20.26
C PRO A 250 -20.26 20.59 -18.98
N THR A 251 -20.78 21.26 -17.95
CA THR A 251 -21.18 20.63 -16.69
C THR A 251 -22.69 20.64 -16.57
N ALA A 252 -23.30 19.47 -16.59
CA ALA A 252 -24.74 19.32 -16.38
C ALA A 252 -25.05 18.02 -15.65
N TYR A 253 -26.17 18.01 -14.94
CA TYR A 253 -26.64 16.85 -14.22
C TYR A 253 -28.16 16.64 -14.36
N LEU A 254 -28.60 15.40 -14.11
CA LEU A 254 -29.99 15.02 -14.06
C LEU A 254 -30.53 15.17 -12.65
N HIS A 255 -31.60 15.95 -12.53
CA HIS A 255 -32.46 15.92 -11.36
C HIS A 255 -33.63 14.97 -11.63
N LEU A 256 -33.64 13.85 -10.91
CA LEU A 256 -34.59 12.76 -11.08
C LEU A 256 -35.92 13.10 -10.36
N THR A 257 -36.84 13.75 -11.07
CA THR A 257 -38.09 14.29 -10.49
C THR A 257 -39.11 13.21 -10.13
N LYS A 258 -39.11 12.08 -10.85
CA LYS A 258 -40.05 10.98 -10.59
C LYS A 258 -39.40 9.62 -10.83
N LEU A 259 -39.29 8.86 -9.76
CA LEU A 259 -38.80 7.48 -9.75
C LEU A 259 -39.90 6.53 -9.27
N SER A 260 -39.88 5.29 -9.74
CA SER A 260 -40.78 4.23 -9.28
C SER A 260 -40.06 2.89 -9.22
N LEU A 261 -40.51 1.99 -8.35
CA LEU A 261 -40.02 0.62 -8.30
C LEU A 261 -40.91 -0.30 -9.15
N GLU A 262 -40.27 -1.20 -9.90
CA GLU A 262 -40.92 -2.28 -10.63
C GLU A 262 -40.40 -3.64 -10.13
N ASP A 263 -41.30 -4.62 -9.98
CA ASP A 263 -40.93 -5.97 -9.56
C ASP A 263 -40.04 -6.64 -10.62
N LYS A 264 -39.05 -7.42 -10.16
CA LYS A 264 -38.23 -8.24 -11.05
C LYS A 264 -38.46 -9.73 -10.79
N PRO A 265 -38.26 -10.60 -11.80
CA PRO A 265 -38.32 -12.05 -11.61
C PRO A 265 -37.34 -12.50 -10.51
N VAL A 266 -37.82 -13.34 -9.59
CA VAL A 266 -37.07 -13.77 -8.39
C VAL A 266 -35.80 -14.55 -8.77
N ASP A 267 -35.82 -15.27 -9.89
CA ASP A 267 -34.69 -16.02 -10.45
C ASP A 267 -33.54 -15.14 -10.97
N LEU A 268 -33.76 -13.81 -11.07
CA LEU A 268 -32.73 -12.83 -11.40
C LEU A 268 -32.13 -12.16 -10.16
N VAL A 269 -32.62 -12.46 -8.96
CA VAL A 269 -32.11 -11.91 -7.70
C VAL A 269 -31.01 -12.83 -7.18
N CYS A 270 -29.78 -12.32 -7.09
CA CYS A 270 -28.73 -12.99 -6.32
C CYS A 270 -28.96 -12.75 -4.82
N THR A 271 -28.80 -13.79 -4.01
CA THR A 271 -29.04 -13.74 -2.56
C THR A 271 -27.84 -14.20 -1.72
N SER A 272 -26.82 -14.73 -2.37
CA SER A 272 -25.65 -15.30 -1.72
C SER A 272 -24.36 -15.04 -2.51
N ALA A 273 -23.21 -15.22 -1.84
CA ALA A 273 -21.91 -15.23 -2.50
C ALA A 273 -21.84 -16.26 -3.64
N ALA A 274 -22.43 -17.45 -3.44
CA ALA A 274 -22.45 -18.52 -4.44
C ALA A 274 -23.21 -18.12 -5.71
N ASP A 275 -24.31 -17.37 -5.59
CA ASP A 275 -25.05 -16.86 -6.74
C ASP A 275 -24.21 -15.89 -7.58
N LEU A 276 -23.47 -14.98 -6.91
CA LEU A 276 -22.58 -14.04 -7.59
C LEU A 276 -21.38 -14.75 -8.22
N LEU A 277 -20.73 -15.66 -7.49
CA LEU A 277 -19.56 -16.41 -7.96
C LEU A 277 -19.89 -17.42 -9.07
N SER A 278 -21.15 -17.84 -9.20
CA SER A 278 -21.60 -18.73 -10.30
C SER A 278 -22.22 -17.99 -11.47
N MET A 279 -22.23 -16.64 -11.43
CA MET A 279 -22.82 -15.82 -12.46
C MET A 279 -22.15 -16.04 -13.83
N LYS A 280 -22.98 -16.15 -14.86
CA LYS A 280 -22.54 -16.20 -16.26
C LYS A 280 -23.00 -14.95 -16.96
N TRP A 281 -22.12 -14.37 -17.79
CA TRP A 281 -22.47 -13.28 -18.68
C TRP A 281 -23.66 -13.68 -19.57
N ARG A 282 -24.64 -12.79 -19.68
CA ARG A 282 -25.88 -13.00 -20.46
C ARG A 282 -25.97 -12.16 -21.74
N GLY A 283 -24.93 -11.36 -22.05
CA GLY A 283 -24.94 -10.46 -23.20
C GLY A 283 -24.61 -11.15 -24.53
N SER A 284 -24.93 -10.46 -25.63
CA SER A 284 -24.81 -10.95 -27.01
C SER A 284 -23.45 -10.69 -27.67
N SER A 285 -22.44 -10.21 -26.94
CA SER A 285 -21.14 -9.85 -27.52
C SER A 285 -20.28 -11.09 -27.80
N THR A 286 -19.60 -11.09 -28.93
CA THR A 286 -18.74 -12.17 -29.47
C THR A 286 -17.35 -12.24 -28.82
N SER A 287 -17.12 -11.59 -27.68
CA SER A 287 -15.82 -11.68 -26.98
C SER A 287 -15.71 -13.04 -26.27
N VAL A 288 -14.74 -13.82 -26.71
CA VAL A 288 -14.52 -15.23 -26.33
C VAL A 288 -14.03 -15.41 -24.89
N ASP A 289 -13.72 -14.33 -24.18
CA ASP A 289 -13.14 -14.43 -22.84
C ASP A 289 -14.25 -14.47 -21.77
N GLY A 290 -14.72 -15.68 -21.49
CA GLY A 290 -15.76 -16.01 -20.49
C GLY A 290 -15.38 -15.73 -19.03
N ARG A 291 -14.60 -14.66 -18.77
CA ARG A 291 -14.22 -14.19 -17.44
C ARG A 291 -15.45 -13.75 -16.62
N ASN A 292 -15.55 -14.30 -15.41
CA ASN A 292 -16.56 -13.95 -14.41
C ASN A 292 -16.19 -12.62 -13.72
N PRO A 293 -17.13 -11.67 -13.54
CA PRO A 293 -16.88 -10.42 -12.81
C PRO A 293 -16.47 -10.63 -11.35
N PHE A 294 -16.87 -11.75 -10.74
CA PHE A 294 -16.49 -12.11 -9.38
C PHE A 294 -15.62 -13.36 -9.38
N MET A 295 -14.57 -13.36 -8.58
CA MET A 295 -13.64 -14.47 -8.46
C MET A 295 -13.33 -14.72 -6.99
N THR A 296 -13.25 -15.98 -6.60
CA THR A 296 -12.69 -16.38 -5.32
C THR A 296 -11.20 -16.08 -5.27
N PRO A 297 -10.61 -15.93 -4.07
CA PRO A 297 -9.16 -15.79 -3.92
C PRO A 297 -8.40 -16.94 -4.60
N SER A 298 -8.87 -18.18 -4.46
CA SER A 298 -8.24 -19.35 -5.10
C SER A 298 -8.23 -19.26 -6.63
N GLU A 299 -9.32 -18.82 -7.26
CA GLU A 299 -9.39 -18.62 -8.72
C GLU A 299 -8.42 -17.54 -9.20
N ARG A 300 -8.22 -16.45 -8.43
CA ARG A 300 -7.25 -15.41 -8.77
C ARG A 300 -5.81 -15.91 -8.72
N LEU A 301 -5.53 -16.92 -7.91
CA LEU A 301 -4.19 -17.51 -7.78
C LEU A 301 -3.85 -18.52 -8.88
N MET A 302 -4.85 -19.16 -9.53
CA MET A 302 -4.62 -20.25 -10.50
C MET A 302 -3.69 -19.88 -11.67
N ASN A 303 -3.69 -18.62 -12.10
CA ASN A 303 -2.84 -18.11 -13.19
C ASN A 303 -1.90 -16.99 -12.74
N LEU A 304 -1.55 -16.96 -11.45
CA LEU A 304 -0.76 -15.89 -10.86
C LEU A 304 0.56 -15.64 -11.60
N PRO A 305 1.40 -16.64 -11.94
CA PRO A 305 2.66 -16.39 -12.64
C PRO A 305 2.48 -15.65 -13.97
N THR A 306 1.49 -16.06 -14.77
CA THR A 306 1.18 -15.42 -16.06
C THR A 306 0.70 -13.99 -15.84
N LYS A 307 -0.23 -13.78 -14.90
CA LYS A 307 -0.79 -12.47 -14.60
C LYS A 307 0.24 -11.48 -14.06
N VAL A 308 1.18 -11.94 -13.23
CA VAL A 308 2.28 -11.11 -12.75
C VAL A 308 3.19 -10.69 -13.90
N LEU A 309 3.54 -11.60 -14.80
CA LEU A 309 4.39 -11.29 -15.94
C LEU A 309 3.71 -10.33 -16.92
N GLU A 310 2.42 -10.51 -17.20
CA GLU A 310 1.61 -9.59 -18.01
C GLU A 310 1.56 -8.19 -17.39
N GLU A 311 1.28 -8.10 -16.09
CA GLU A 311 1.24 -6.83 -15.34
C GLU A 311 2.59 -6.11 -15.40
N PHE A 312 3.69 -6.83 -15.14
CA PHE A 312 5.03 -6.24 -15.13
C PHE A 312 5.47 -5.78 -16.52
N ALA A 313 5.15 -6.55 -17.56
CA ALA A 313 5.46 -6.20 -18.94
C ALA A 313 4.64 -5.00 -19.44
N SER A 314 3.35 -4.93 -19.07
CA SER A 314 2.49 -3.78 -19.38
C SER A 314 3.03 -2.51 -18.72
N ASP A 315 3.31 -2.58 -17.42
CA ASP A 315 3.84 -1.45 -16.66
C ASP A 315 5.20 -0.98 -17.18
N TYR A 316 6.03 -1.91 -17.68
CA TYR A 316 7.28 -1.58 -18.34
C TYR A 316 7.08 -0.86 -19.67
N ALA A 317 6.12 -1.31 -20.49
CA ALA A 317 5.82 -0.71 -21.78
C ALA A 317 5.26 0.72 -21.66
N ASP A 318 4.59 1.02 -20.54
CA ASP A 318 4.04 2.35 -20.24
C ASP A 318 5.08 3.33 -19.69
N LEU A 319 6.33 2.90 -19.48
CA LEU A 319 7.40 3.81 -19.06
C LEU A 319 7.71 4.83 -20.17
N PRO A 320 7.85 6.12 -19.84
CA PRO A 320 8.29 7.11 -20.82
C PRO A 320 9.69 6.75 -21.34
N VAL A 321 9.88 6.83 -22.65
CA VAL A 321 11.20 6.70 -23.29
C VAL A 321 12.02 7.91 -22.85
N ASP A 322 13.09 7.68 -22.08
CA ASP A 322 14.04 8.74 -21.76
C ASP A 322 14.69 9.21 -23.07
N ASP A 323 14.63 10.51 -23.37
CA ASP A 323 15.42 11.13 -24.44
C ASP A 323 16.87 11.17 -23.94
N ASP A 324 17.78 10.48 -24.62
CA ASP A 324 19.16 10.21 -24.19
C ASP A 324 19.95 11.52 -23.96
N GLY A 325 19.93 12.02 -22.73
CA GLY A 325 20.86 13.03 -22.22
C GLY A 325 21.92 12.36 -21.34
N GLU A 326 23.12 12.15 -21.87
CA GLU A 326 24.31 11.80 -21.07
C GLU A 326 24.62 12.93 -20.08
N ASP A 327 24.04 12.88 -18.89
CA ASP A 327 24.36 13.80 -17.80
C ASP A 327 25.42 13.17 -16.87
N ASN A 328 26.66 13.61 -17.04
CA ASN A 328 27.78 13.34 -16.12
C ASN A 328 27.53 14.02 -14.76
N LEU A 329 26.75 13.38 -13.89
CA LEU A 329 26.55 13.84 -12.52
C LEU A 329 27.39 13.02 -11.54
N SER A 330 28.14 13.73 -10.70
CA SER A 330 28.98 13.11 -9.67
C SER A 330 28.13 12.41 -8.59
N PRO A 331 28.61 11.32 -7.97
CA PRO A 331 27.83 10.55 -7.02
C PRO A 331 27.44 11.37 -5.80
N VAL A 332 26.24 11.07 -5.30
CA VAL A 332 25.83 11.38 -3.94
C VAL A 332 26.86 10.74 -3.01
N VAL A 333 27.77 11.54 -2.47
CA VAL A 333 28.68 11.09 -1.41
C VAL A 333 27.76 10.76 -0.22
N ILE A 334 27.60 9.51 0.16
CA ILE A 334 27.02 9.15 1.46
C ILE A 334 28.21 8.86 2.37
N MET A 335 28.33 9.60 3.48
CA MET A 335 29.54 9.57 4.30
C MET A 335 29.76 8.19 4.92
N ASN A 336 31.02 7.75 4.92
CA ASN A 336 31.48 6.64 5.75
C ASN A 336 31.23 6.96 7.23
N SER A 337 30.73 5.97 7.95
CA SER A 337 30.46 6.01 9.39
C SER A 337 31.64 6.35 10.30
N SER A 338 32.87 6.10 9.85
CA SER A 338 34.07 6.55 10.57
C SER A 338 34.16 8.08 10.63
N ALA A 339 33.49 8.81 9.74
CA ALA A 339 33.30 10.25 9.85
C ALA A 339 32.20 10.65 10.86
N MET A 340 31.20 9.81 11.16
CA MET A 340 30.17 10.13 12.16
C MET A 340 30.64 9.98 13.60
N LEU A 341 31.49 8.96 13.87
CA LEU A 341 32.11 8.79 15.18
C LEU A 341 33.28 9.77 15.40
N ALA A 342 33.94 10.22 14.33
CA ALA A 342 35.06 11.16 14.39
C ALA A 342 34.65 12.64 14.25
N ALA A 343 33.57 12.94 13.53
CA ALA A 343 33.06 14.30 13.38
C ALA A 343 32.00 14.56 14.45
N GLY A 344 32.43 15.13 15.58
CA GLY A 344 31.54 15.82 16.52
C GLY A 344 30.90 17.09 15.93
N SER A 345 30.58 17.11 14.64
CA SER A 345 30.01 18.24 13.91
C SER A 345 28.77 17.79 13.15
N GLN A 346 27.60 18.29 13.56
CA GLN A 346 26.32 18.16 12.84
C GLN A 346 26.38 18.58 11.36
N SER A 347 27.44 19.29 10.92
CA SER A 347 27.57 19.76 9.54
C SER A 347 27.88 18.65 8.52
N ALA A 348 28.37 17.49 8.95
CA ALA A 348 28.85 16.43 8.06
C ALA A 348 27.75 15.49 7.53
N ILE A 349 26.62 15.38 8.24
CA ILE A 349 25.56 14.39 7.98
C ILE A 349 24.31 15.05 7.36
N LYS A 350 24.25 16.38 7.40
CA LYS A 350 23.08 17.16 6.99
C LYS A 350 22.71 16.88 5.52
N GLY A 351 21.45 16.52 5.28
CA GLY A 351 20.90 16.30 3.94
C GLY A 351 21.20 14.93 3.31
N ARG A 352 21.65 13.93 4.08
CA ARG A 352 22.01 12.60 3.54
C ARG A 352 21.39 11.46 4.37
N PRO A 353 20.63 10.53 3.76
CA PRO A 353 20.15 9.34 4.47
C PRO A 353 21.33 8.48 4.95
N TYR A 354 21.24 7.96 6.17
CA TYR A 354 22.21 7.02 6.73
C TYR A 354 21.50 5.94 7.56
N LEU A 355 22.14 4.78 7.74
CA LEU A 355 21.65 3.71 8.60
C LEU A 355 22.36 3.78 9.96
N THR A 356 21.63 3.65 11.06
CA THR A 356 22.22 3.61 12.41
C THR A 356 22.90 2.27 12.67
N PRO A 357 23.78 2.18 13.69
CA PRO A 357 24.08 0.91 14.33
C PRO A 357 22.80 0.20 14.77
N CYS A 358 22.87 -1.13 14.93
CA CYS A 358 21.80 -1.87 15.58
C CYS A 358 21.94 -1.72 17.09
N TYR A 359 20.91 -1.15 17.74
CA TYR A 359 20.81 -1.07 19.18
C TYR A 359 20.01 -2.24 19.69
N THR A 360 20.51 -2.92 20.72
CA THR A 360 19.85 -4.10 21.25
C THR A 360 19.51 -3.92 22.72
N GLY A 361 18.28 -4.28 23.08
CA GLY A 361 17.89 -4.52 24.46
C GLY A 361 17.73 -6.02 24.73
N THR A 362 17.92 -6.39 25.98
CA THR A 362 17.80 -7.78 26.45
C THR A 362 16.91 -7.81 27.68
N ALA A 363 16.16 -8.89 27.82
CA ALA A 363 15.33 -9.13 28.99
C ALA A 363 15.37 -10.61 29.34
N CYS A 364 15.34 -10.90 30.64
CA CYS A 364 15.18 -12.25 31.16
C CYS A 364 13.74 -12.43 31.57
N PHE A 365 13.09 -13.50 31.15
CA PHE A 365 11.69 -13.77 31.50
C PHE A 365 11.53 -15.15 32.14
N THR A 366 10.44 -15.31 32.88
CA THR A 366 9.98 -16.59 33.42
C THR A 366 8.48 -16.67 33.16
N GLY A 367 8.07 -17.40 32.12
CA GLY A 367 6.66 -17.47 31.70
C GLY A 367 6.43 -16.80 30.34
N ASP A 368 5.68 -15.69 30.33
CA ASP A 368 5.24 -15.04 29.09
C ASP A 368 6.40 -14.33 28.37
N ALA A 369 6.77 -14.84 27.19
CA ALA A 369 7.81 -14.28 26.35
C ALA A 369 7.42 -12.90 25.77
N ALA A 370 6.13 -12.56 25.69
CA ALA A 370 5.66 -11.28 25.17
C ALA A 370 6.14 -10.10 26.02
N ASP A 371 6.08 -10.22 27.35
CA ASP A 371 6.58 -9.20 28.27
C ASP A 371 8.10 -9.01 28.13
N GLY A 372 8.84 -10.11 27.99
CA GLY A 372 10.29 -10.08 27.72
C GLY A 372 10.61 -9.38 26.40
N VAL A 373 9.83 -9.63 25.33
CA VAL A 373 9.94 -8.92 24.05
C VAL A 373 9.67 -7.43 24.22
N LYS A 374 8.62 -7.04 24.95
CA LYS A 374 8.31 -5.63 25.21
C LYS A 374 9.45 -4.93 25.93
N GLU A 375 9.96 -5.51 27.01
CA GLU A 375 11.05 -4.95 27.81
C GLU A 375 12.33 -4.81 26.99
N ALA A 376 12.74 -5.88 26.30
CA ALA A 376 13.92 -5.87 25.45
C ALA A 376 13.79 -4.83 24.33
N PHE A 377 12.64 -4.73 23.68
CA PHE A 377 12.44 -3.77 22.60
C PHE A 377 12.44 -2.33 23.09
N TRP A 378 11.83 -2.04 24.25
CA TRP A 378 11.90 -0.74 24.89
C TRP A 378 13.34 -0.32 25.21
N GLY A 379 14.16 -1.26 25.70
CA GLY A 379 15.59 -1.02 25.94
C GLY A 379 16.34 -0.63 24.66
N ALA A 380 16.05 -1.32 23.56
CA ALA A 380 16.62 -1.04 22.25
C ALA A 380 16.22 0.36 21.73
N ILE A 381 14.91 0.67 21.75
CA ILE A 381 14.36 1.96 21.31
C ILE A 381 14.92 3.12 22.14
N LYS A 382 14.98 2.98 23.47
CA LYS A 382 15.51 4.04 24.34
C LYS A 382 16.96 4.36 24.02
N THR A 383 17.76 3.35 23.69
CA THR A 383 19.16 3.53 23.30
C THR A 383 19.27 4.26 21.96
N LEU A 384 18.46 3.87 20.96
CA LEU A 384 18.34 4.59 19.68
C LEU A 384 17.91 6.06 19.88
N GLN A 385 16.85 6.28 20.68
CA GLN A 385 16.34 7.62 21.00
C GLN A 385 17.40 8.51 21.63
N ASN A 386 18.11 8.01 22.64
CA ASN A 386 19.19 8.75 23.30
C ASN A 386 20.30 9.13 22.30
N HIS A 387 20.64 8.22 21.39
CA HIS A 387 21.63 8.49 20.35
C HIS A 387 21.16 9.61 19.40
N LEU A 388 19.90 9.57 18.95
CA LEU A 388 19.35 10.59 18.06
C LEU A 388 19.22 11.96 18.75
N ILE A 389 18.72 11.99 19.99
CA ILE A 389 18.59 13.21 20.81
C ILE A 389 19.96 13.85 21.04
N ALA A 390 20.98 13.05 21.35
CA ALA A 390 22.35 13.55 21.52
C ALA A 390 22.91 14.23 20.26
N ASN A 391 22.37 13.90 19.09
CA ASN A 391 22.73 14.49 17.80
C ASN A 391 21.73 15.57 17.33
N GLY A 392 20.72 15.91 18.12
CA GLY A 392 19.68 16.88 17.76
C GLY A 392 18.73 16.39 16.66
N ILE A 393 18.57 15.08 16.50
CA ILE A 393 17.72 14.45 15.50
C ILE A 393 16.44 13.95 16.18
N SER A 394 15.27 14.33 15.65
CA SER A 394 13.98 13.82 16.13
C SER A 394 13.65 12.47 15.50
N LEU A 395 12.77 11.69 16.15
CA LEU A 395 12.30 10.41 15.64
C LEU A 395 11.55 10.52 14.30
N ASN A 396 11.00 11.69 13.97
CA ASN A 396 10.32 11.93 12.69
C ASN A 396 11.30 12.00 11.49
N HIS A 397 12.61 11.89 11.75
CA HIS A 397 13.64 11.71 10.73
C HIS A 397 13.92 10.24 10.38
N ILE A 398 13.38 9.29 11.14
CA ILE A 398 13.52 7.85 10.84
C ILE A 398 12.52 7.50 9.73
N ILE A 399 13.00 7.05 8.57
CA ILE A 399 12.16 6.66 7.44
C ILE A 399 11.99 5.14 7.30
N GLN A 400 12.87 4.35 7.95
CA GLN A 400 12.77 2.90 8.01
C GLN A 400 13.33 2.37 9.32
N CYS A 401 12.71 1.32 9.86
CA CYS A 401 13.20 0.52 10.98
C CYS A 401 13.44 -0.92 10.51
N ILE A 402 14.56 -1.49 10.91
CA ILE A 402 14.87 -2.92 10.75
C ILE A 402 14.91 -3.51 12.15
N VAL A 403 13.93 -4.35 12.46
CA VAL A 403 13.78 -4.99 13.77
C VAL A 403 14.19 -6.44 13.66
N CYS A 404 14.99 -6.92 14.60
CA CYS A 404 15.36 -8.32 14.69
C CYS A 404 15.17 -8.83 16.11
N LEU A 405 14.83 -10.11 16.26
CA LEU A 405 14.71 -10.75 17.56
C LEU A 405 15.18 -12.20 17.52
N ASN A 406 15.53 -12.71 18.69
CA ASN A 406 15.99 -14.09 18.83
C ASN A 406 14.87 -15.10 19.14
N GLN A 407 13.61 -14.67 19.04
CA GLN A 407 12.43 -15.51 19.30
C GLN A 407 11.68 -15.80 18.00
N PRO A 408 10.95 -16.93 17.92
CA PRO A 408 10.05 -17.21 16.80
C PRO A 408 8.97 -16.13 16.62
N MET A 409 8.53 -15.90 15.39
CA MET A 409 7.56 -14.87 15.02
C MET A 409 6.11 -15.33 15.22
N SER A 410 5.80 -15.84 16.43
CA SER A 410 4.42 -16.14 16.80
C SER A 410 3.57 -14.86 16.86
N ALA A 411 2.25 -15.00 16.67
CA ALA A 411 1.32 -13.88 16.64
C ALA A 411 1.36 -13.02 17.92
N ASP A 412 1.48 -13.65 19.08
CA ASP A 412 1.53 -12.95 20.37
C ASP A 412 2.80 -12.10 20.52
N LEU A 413 3.95 -12.64 20.10
CA LEU A 413 5.23 -11.91 20.14
C LEU A 413 5.28 -10.79 19.10
N TYR A 414 4.71 -11.01 17.92
CA TYR A 414 4.59 -9.95 16.91
C TYR A 414 3.66 -8.82 17.39
N SER A 415 2.53 -9.15 18.02
CA SER A 415 1.63 -8.17 18.64
C SER A 415 2.33 -7.40 19.76
N ALA A 416 3.20 -8.06 20.55
CA ALA A 416 3.98 -7.40 21.59
C ALA A 416 5.00 -6.40 21.02
N LEU A 417 5.65 -6.73 19.90
CA LEU A 417 6.50 -5.80 19.15
C LEU A 417 5.68 -4.63 18.60
N ASP A 418 4.50 -4.89 18.04
CA ASP A 418 3.62 -3.87 17.47
C ASP A 418 3.14 -2.87 18.51
N GLU A 419 2.80 -3.33 19.72
CA GLU A 419 2.40 -2.45 20.83
C GLU A 419 3.51 -1.45 21.18
N VAL A 420 4.75 -1.95 21.33
CA VAL A 420 5.90 -1.08 21.61
C VAL A 420 6.19 -0.17 20.43
N TYR A 421 6.18 -0.68 19.19
CA TYR A 421 6.42 0.12 18.00
C TYR A 421 5.37 1.24 17.86
N ALA A 422 4.10 0.91 18.02
CA ALA A 422 2.97 1.84 17.90
C ALA A 422 3.07 2.97 18.92
N SER A 423 3.49 2.67 20.15
CA SER A 423 3.64 3.68 21.20
C SER A 423 4.66 4.78 20.87
N VAL A 424 5.55 4.55 19.90
CA VAL A 424 6.63 5.46 19.50
C VAL A 424 6.40 6.03 18.10
N PHE A 425 5.96 5.18 17.18
CA PHE A 425 5.98 5.43 15.73
C PHE A 425 4.60 5.54 15.07
N SER A 426 3.50 5.18 15.74
CA SER A 426 2.16 5.29 15.15
C SER A 426 1.75 6.72 14.84
N LEU A 427 0.66 6.83 14.09
CA LEU A 427 0.04 8.11 13.76
C LEU A 427 -0.67 8.68 14.99
N PRO A 428 -0.73 10.02 15.15
CA PRO A 428 -1.30 10.65 16.34
C PRO A 428 -2.75 10.26 16.63
N TRP A 429 -3.55 10.00 15.60
CA TRP A 429 -4.96 9.60 15.72
C TRP A 429 -5.18 8.10 15.94
N GLU A 430 -4.14 7.26 15.85
CA GLU A 430 -4.27 5.81 16.07
C GLU A 430 -4.23 5.46 17.56
N ASN A 431 -3.57 6.29 18.38
CA ASN A 431 -3.29 5.96 19.78
C ASN A 431 -4.25 6.61 20.79
N GLN A 432 -5.34 7.28 20.38
CA GLN A 432 -5.97 8.24 21.28
C GLN A 432 -7.41 7.98 21.73
N THR A 433 -7.51 7.82 23.04
CA THR A 433 -8.46 8.58 23.88
C THR A 433 -7.85 9.95 24.24
N GLY A 434 -8.16 11.00 23.48
CA GLY A 434 -7.91 12.42 23.84
C GLY A 434 -6.55 13.01 23.44
N VAL A 435 -6.53 13.92 22.44
CA VAL A 435 -5.31 14.64 22.00
C VAL A 435 -5.01 15.81 22.93
N GLN A 436 -3.78 15.91 23.44
CA GLN A 436 -3.09 17.20 23.56
C GLN A 436 -2.30 17.43 22.26
N GLU A 437 -2.49 18.59 21.63
CA GLU A 437 -1.83 18.98 20.38
C GLU A 437 -0.30 18.92 20.56
N SER A 438 0.38 17.97 19.91
CA SER A 438 1.83 18.04 19.74
C SER A 438 2.15 18.91 18.52
N GLU A 439 3.13 19.81 18.64
CA GLU A 439 3.49 20.79 17.61
C GLU A 439 3.98 20.19 16.26
N GLU A 440 4.38 18.90 16.21
CA GLU A 440 4.77 18.20 14.97
C GLU A 440 3.87 16.98 14.71
N GLN A 441 2.91 17.11 13.80
CA GLN A 441 2.01 16.03 13.45
C GLN A 441 2.64 15.07 12.43
N ARG A 442 2.86 13.82 12.82
CA ARG A 442 3.38 12.75 11.95
C ARG A 442 2.32 12.32 10.93
N LEU A 443 2.69 12.33 9.65
CA LEU A 443 1.86 11.93 8.51
C LEU A 443 2.00 10.44 8.15
N PHE A 444 3.17 9.86 8.43
CA PHE A 444 3.48 8.46 8.17
C PHE A 444 4.25 7.84 9.34
N PRO A 445 3.93 6.62 9.79
CA PRO A 445 4.89 5.81 10.54
C PRO A 445 6.08 5.44 9.62
N PRO A 446 7.30 5.22 10.14
CA PRO A 446 8.40 4.71 9.33
C PRO A 446 8.05 3.37 8.68
N THR A 447 8.74 3.01 7.61
CA THR A 447 8.64 1.65 7.04
C THR A 447 9.28 0.66 8.02
N ARG A 448 8.88 -0.62 7.98
CA ARG A 448 9.44 -1.64 8.88
C ARG A 448 9.74 -2.95 8.16
N VAL A 449 10.82 -3.60 8.57
CA VAL A 449 11.13 -5.01 8.29
C VAL A 449 11.37 -5.70 9.64
N CYS A 450 10.89 -6.92 9.79
CA CYS A 450 10.97 -7.64 11.07
C CYS A 450 11.37 -9.11 10.86
N ILE A 451 12.54 -9.52 11.38
CA ILE A 451 13.10 -10.87 11.13
C ILE A 451 13.52 -11.58 12.42
N ALA A 452 13.40 -12.91 12.46
CA ALA A 452 13.90 -13.71 13.58
C ALA A 452 15.21 -14.42 13.27
N VAL A 453 16.08 -14.56 14.28
CA VAL A 453 17.43 -15.10 14.12
C VAL A 453 17.81 -16.04 15.28
N SER A 454 18.40 -17.19 14.97
CA SER A 454 18.55 -18.31 15.94
C SER A 454 19.62 -18.12 17.02
N ARG A 455 20.43 -17.04 17.01
CA ARG A 455 21.53 -16.88 17.97
C ARG A 455 21.20 -15.86 19.06
N PRO A 456 21.03 -16.28 20.33
CA PRO A 456 21.02 -15.39 21.46
C PRO A 456 22.45 -14.89 21.74
N CYS A 457 22.52 -13.84 22.56
CA CYS A 457 23.68 -13.48 23.37
C CYS A 457 24.32 -14.72 24.03
N GLU A 458 25.53 -14.52 24.54
CA GLU A 458 26.33 -15.47 25.34
C GLU A 458 25.50 -16.47 26.17
N GLU A 459 26.01 -17.70 26.24
CA GLU A 459 25.45 -18.86 26.96
C GLU A 459 24.68 -18.46 28.22
N SER A 460 23.46 -18.98 28.35
CA SER A 460 22.69 -18.91 29.59
C SER A 460 23.60 -19.19 30.77
N GLN A 461 23.63 -18.26 31.74
CA GLN A 461 24.43 -18.47 32.94
C GLN A 461 24.06 -19.83 33.54
N PRO A 462 25.04 -20.74 33.73
CA PRO A 462 24.73 -22.07 34.23
C PRO A 462 24.03 -21.95 35.59
N GLY A 463 22.75 -22.35 35.67
CA GLY A 463 21.98 -22.37 36.91
C GLY A 463 20.76 -21.45 36.99
N THR A 464 20.36 -20.74 35.93
CA THR A 464 19.08 -20.00 35.87
C THR A 464 18.18 -20.55 34.76
N ASP A 465 16.96 -21.01 35.09
CA ASP A 465 15.89 -21.40 34.14
C ASP A 465 15.31 -20.20 33.36
N LYS A 466 16.06 -19.10 33.22
CA LYS A 466 15.61 -17.87 32.58
C LYS A 466 16.02 -17.89 31.11
N GLU A 467 15.03 -17.92 30.23
CA GLU A 467 15.24 -17.65 28.82
C GLU A 467 15.54 -16.16 28.60
N ILE A 468 16.43 -15.87 27.65
CA ILE A 468 16.86 -14.52 27.32
C ILE A 468 16.20 -14.10 26.00
N VAL A 469 15.40 -13.04 26.06
CA VAL A 469 14.93 -12.34 24.86
C VAL A 469 15.92 -11.24 24.51
N SER A 470 16.18 -11.09 23.23
CA SER A 470 16.94 -9.99 22.68
C SER A 470 16.21 -9.41 21.48
N VAL A 471 16.05 -8.10 21.46
CA VAL A 471 15.43 -7.36 20.36
C VAL A 471 16.37 -6.26 19.92
N GLY A 472 16.75 -6.28 18.65
CA GLY A 472 17.58 -5.27 17.99
C GLY A 472 16.75 -4.34 17.11
N ILE A 473 17.15 -3.07 17.05
CA ILE A 473 16.61 -2.07 16.12
C ILE A 473 17.75 -1.30 15.44
N ALA A 474 17.72 -1.28 14.10
CA ALA A 474 18.47 -0.34 13.28
C ALA A 474 17.49 0.58 12.53
N ALA A 475 17.91 1.80 12.23
CA ALA A 475 17.04 2.80 11.62
C ALA A 475 17.72 3.50 10.44
N VAL A 476 17.02 3.66 9.32
CA VAL A 476 17.43 4.59 8.25
C VAL A 476 16.91 5.97 8.62
N VAL A 477 17.83 6.92 8.79
CA VAL A 477 17.58 8.28 9.24
C VAL A 477 17.91 9.24 8.10
N TYR A 478 17.00 10.17 7.81
CA TYR A 478 17.25 11.28 6.89
C TYR A 478 17.18 12.62 7.64
N PRO A 479 18.33 13.18 8.06
CA PRO A 479 18.39 14.45 8.78
C PRO A 479 18.41 15.64 7.81
N CYS A 480 17.23 16.16 7.48
CA CYS A 480 17.05 17.35 6.65
C CYS A 480 17.04 18.65 7.48
N SER A 481 17.29 19.78 6.83
CA SER A 481 17.29 21.09 7.52
C SER A 481 15.89 21.70 7.73
N GLY A 482 14.90 21.23 6.97
CA GLY A 482 13.51 21.68 7.03
C GLY A 482 12.65 20.86 7.99
N GLN A 483 11.34 20.82 7.74
CA GLN A 483 10.44 19.94 8.48
C GLN A 483 10.89 18.48 8.36
N PRO A 484 10.80 17.68 9.44
CA PRO A 484 11.13 16.27 9.38
C PRO A 484 10.36 15.56 8.26
N PRO A 485 10.98 14.56 7.60
CA PRO A 485 10.38 13.89 6.45
C PRO A 485 8.99 13.34 6.75
N LEU A 486 8.82 12.70 7.91
CA LEU A 486 7.53 12.10 8.29
C LEU A 486 6.47 13.13 8.70
N SER A 487 6.80 14.41 8.77
CA SER A 487 5.88 15.50 9.17
C SER A 487 5.52 16.43 8.01
N GLY A 488 5.97 16.16 6.78
CA GLY A 488 5.66 16.98 5.60
C GLY A 488 6.71 16.95 4.48
N GLY A 489 7.90 16.38 4.71
CA GLY A 489 8.99 16.33 3.73
C GLY A 489 9.08 15.06 2.88
N ALA A 490 8.17 14.10 3.08
CA ALA A 490 8.18 12.80 2.41
C ALA A 490 6.87 12.51 1.68
N ARG A 491 6.97 11.72 0.61
CA ARG A 491 5.83 11.02 0.02
C ARG A 491 5.83 9.59 0.56
N GLY A 492 4.67 9.01 0.82
CA GLY A 492 4.62 7.65 1.35
C GLY A 492 3.32 6.95 1.01
N MET A 493 3.30 5.66 1.28
CA MET A 493 2.10 4.84 1.14
C MET A 493 1.87 4.07 2.43
N HIS A 494 0.65 4.18 2.94
CA HIS A 494 0.14 3.42 4.07
C HIS A 494 -1.26 2.89 3.72
N VAL A 495 -1.35 1.58 3.48
CA VAL A 495 -2.58 0.86 3.10
C VAL A 495 -3.07 0.10 4.31
N ARG A 496 -4.31 0.37 4.73
CA ARG A 496 -4.98 -0.30 5.86
C ARG A 496 -6.29 -0.97 5.46
N SER A 497 -6.87 -0.57 4.34
CA SER A 497 -8.04 -1.23 3.76
C SER A 497 -7.70 -2.61 3.18
N LEU A 498 -8.62 -3.57 3.32
CA LEU A 498 -8.58 -4.79 2.53
C LEU A 498 -8.97 -4.49 1.09
N SER A 499 -8.20 -5.00 0.13
CA SER A 499 -8.38 -4.73 -1.31
C SER A 499 -7.96 -5.95 -2.15
N HIS A 500 -8.19 -5.91 -3.47
CA HIS A 500 -7.65 -6.89 -4.41
C HIS A 500 -6.22 -6.55 -4.90
N TRP A 501 -5.73 -5.35 -4.59
CA TRP A 501 -4.48 -4.82 -5.14
C TRP A 501 -3.27 -5.09 -4.25
N ALA A 502 -3.31 -4.72 -2.98
CA ALA A 502 -2.20 -4.95 -2.07
C ALA A 502 -2.71 -5.38 -0.69
N PRO A 503 -1.94 -6.20 0.05
CA PRO A 503 -2.27 -6.52 1.42
C PRO A 503 -2.25 -5.25 2.27
N ALA A 504 -3.18 -5.17 3.22
CA ALA A 504 -3.12 -4.17 4.27
C ALA A 504 -1.82 -4.35 5.09
N SER A 505 -1.34 -3.29 5.72
CA SER A 505 -0.19 -3.42 6.60
C SER A 505 -0.54 -4.32 7.78
N ILE A 506 0.28 -5.34 8.05
CA ILE A 506 0.07 -6.26 9.20
C ILE A 506 0.50 -5.64 10.53
N GLY A 507 1.09 -4.45 10.51
CA GLY A 507 1.48 -3.72 11.70
C GLY A 507 1.46 -2.21 11.50
N PRO A 508 1.84 -1.43 12.52
CA PRO A 508 1.73 0.03 12.56
C PRO A 508 2.87 0.73 11.81
N TYR A 509 3.08 0.38 10.53
CA TYR A 509 4.15 0.91 9.68
C TYR A 509 3.69 1.18 8.24
N SER A 510 4.39 2.09 7.55
CA SER A 510 4.09 2.45 6.16
C SER A 510 4.64 1.40 5.21
N GLN A 511 3.95 1.13 4.09
CA GLN A 511 4.48 0.25 3.05
C GLN A 511 5.71 0.84 2.35
N ALA A 512 5.72 2.16 2.14
CA ALA A 512 6.80 2.86 1.46
C ALA A 512 6.92 4.31 1.92
N ILE A 513 8.14 4.83 1.93
CA ILE A 513 8.47 6.24 2.16
C ILE A 513 9.51 6.67 1.13
N SER A 514 9.34 7.85 0.54
CA SER A 514 10.29 8.48 -0.37
C SER A 514 10.56 9.91 0.06
N VAL A 515 11.84 10.25 0.10
CA VAL A 515 12.33 11.57 0.49
C VAL A 515 13.08 12.20 -0.68
N THR A 516 12.82 13.48 -0.92
CA THR A 516 13.62 14.27 -1.85
C THR A 516 14.92 14.67 -1.15
N VAL A 517 16.05 14.34 -1.78
CA VAL A 517 17.39 14.65 -1.30
C VAL A 517 17.84 15.97 -1.93
N ASN A 518 18.05 16.99 -1.10
CA ASN A 518 18.39 18.34 -1.57
C ASN A 518 19.88 18.43 -1.96
N ARG A 519 20.16 18.66 -3.25
CA ARG A 519 21.53 18.79 -3.78
C ARG A 519 22.33 19.93 -3.14
N ALA A 520 21.68 21.02 -2.73
CA ALA A 520 22.36 22.14 -2.08
C ALA A 520 22.85 21.79 -0.66
N GLU A 521 22.24 20.80 0.00
CA GLU A 521 22.71 20.27 1.28
C GLU A 521 23.86 19.26 1.11
N LEU A 522 24.00 18.69 -0.10
CA LEU A 522 25.04 17.71 -0.43
C LEU A 522 26.41 18.32 -0.75
N SER A 523 26.51 19.57 -1.24
CA SER A 523 27.79 20.18 -1.61
C SER A 523 28.17 21.37 -0.72
N SER A 524 29.39 21.37 -0.17
CA SER A 524 29.97 22.54 0.51
C SER A 524 30.39 23.66 -0.47
N THR A 525 30.30 23.41 -1.77
CA THR A 525 30.61 24.34 -2.86
C THR A 525 29.30 24.75 -3.54
N LYS A 526 29.05 26.05 -3.67
CA LYS A 526 27.94 26.59 -4.47
C LYS A 526 28.07 26.04 -5.89
N VAL A 527 27.11 25.23 -6.32
CA VAL A 527 26.99 24.85 -7.73
C VAL A 527 26.63 26.12 -8.50
N ALA A 528 27.54 26.54 -9.38
CA ALA A 528 27.26 27.56 -10.37
C ALA A 528 26.49 26.91 -11.52
N ASP A 529 25.52 27.67 -12.04
CA ASP A 529 24.63 27.40 -13.17
C ASP A 529 23.34 26.60 -12.93
N GLY A 530 22.24 27.32 -13.19
CA GLY A 530 20.86 26.87 -13.15
C GLY A 530 20.46 26.09 -14.41
N GLY A 531 20.91 24.83 -14.48
CA GLY A 531 20.16 23.79 -15.19
C GLY A 531 18.88 23.42 -14.41
N PRO A 532 17.91 22.73 -15.04
CA PRO A 532 16.73 22.25 -14.33
C PRO A 532 17.15 21.39 -13.14
N ASN A 533 16.78 21.81 -11.93
CA ASN A 533 16.98 21.07 -10.70
C ASN A 533 16.14 19.79 -10.73
N GLU A 534 16.64 18.73 -11.34
CA GLU A 534 16.01 17.42 -11.19
C GLU A 534 16.28 16.88 -9.79
N GLU A 535 15.22 16.83 -9.00
CA GLU A 535 15.22 16.33 -7.63
C GLU A 535 15.59 14.84 -7.57
N LEU A 536 16.67 14.54 -6.83
CA LEU A 536 17.00 13.15 -6.49
C LEU A 536 16.05 12.70 -5.38
N SER A 537 15.46 11.52 -5.49
CA SER A 537 14.68 10.91 -4.41
C SER A 537 15.25 9.57 -4.01
N PHE A 538 15.19 9.29 -2.70
CA PHE A 538 15.54 8.02 -2.10
C PHE A 538 14.31 7.42 -1.45
N SER A 539 13.98 6.19 -1.82
CA SER A 539 12.77 5.51 -1.33
C SER A 539 13.12 4.20 -0.64
N VAL A 540 12.45 3.98 0.49
CA VAL A 540 12.54 2.80 1.33
C VAL A 540 11.20 2.10 1.36
N TYR A 541 11.23 0.77 1.39
CA TYR A 541 10.03 -0.06 1.37
C TYR A 541 10.04 -1.01 2.56
N SER A 542 8.88 -1.18 3.19
CA SER A 542 8.69 -2.18 4.25
C SER A 542 8.77 -3.60 3.71
N GLY A 543 8.93 -4.56 4.62
CA GLY A 543 8.92 -5.98 4.29
C GLY A 543 7.63 -6.42 3.59
N GLN A 544 7.79 -7.03 2.41
CA GLN A 544 6.69 -7.61 1.65
C GLN A 544 6.73 -9.13 1.74
N ILE A 545 5.71 -9.71 2.37
CA ILE A 545 5.45 -11.15 2.41
C ILE A 545 4.31 -11.50 1.44
N GLY A 546 4.28 -12.74 0.95
CA GLY A 546 3.38 -13.17 -0.11
C GLY A 546 1.93 -13.44 0.29
N MET A 547 1.27 -12.51 0.98
CA MET A 547 -0.12 -12.67 1.43
C MET A 547 -1.13 -12.51 0.29
N ILE A 548 -2.27 -13.20 0.43
CA ILE A 548 -3.48 -12.98 -0.34
C ILE A 548 -4.14 -11.67 0.18
N PRO A 549 -4.15 -10.57 -0.62
CA PRO A 549 -4.53 -9.23 -0.14
C PRO A 549 -5.88 -9.13 0.59
N GLU A 550 -6.89 -9.77 0.02
CA GLU A 550 -8.27 -9.70 0.49
C GLU A 550 -8.54 -10.59 1.73
N LEU A 551 -7.67 -11.57 1.99
CA LEU A 551 -7.79 -12.51 3.11
C LEU A 551 -6.82 -12.22 4.26
N MET A 552 -5.70 -11.54 3.97
CA MET A 552 -4.60 -11.34 4.92
C MET A 552 -3.99 -12.66 5.43
N THR A 553 -3.94 -13.67 4.56
CA THR A 553 -3.40 -15.01 4.84
C THR A 553 -2.32 -15.38 3.83
N LEU A 554 -1.39 -16.26 4.21
CA LEU A 554 -0.43 -16.83 3.28
C LEU A 554 -1.09 -17.93 2.41
N PRO A 555 -0.65 -18.10 1.15
CA PRO A 555 -0.98 -19.27 0.34
C PRO A 555 -0.52 -20.58 1.00
N SER A 556 -1.09 -21.69 0.55
CA SER A 556 -0.72 -23.03 1.05
C SER A 556 0.64 -23.53 0.55
N ASP A 557 1.19 -22.92 -0.49
CA ASP A 557 2.44 -23.32 -1.13
C ASP A 557 3.42 -22.14 -1.24
N GLY A 558 4.72 -22.44 -1.10
CA GLY A 558 5.78 -21.43 -1.12
C GLY A 558 6.01 -20.79 -2.49
N GLU A 559 5.57 -21.40 -3.59
CA GLU A 559 5.70 -20.81 -4.93
C GLU A 559 4.79 -19.60 -5.09
N THR A 560 3.51 -19.80 -4.81
CA THR A 560 2.49 -18.77 -4.86
C THR A 560 2.86 -17.64 -3.91
N GLU A 561 3.37 -17.96 -2.72
CA GLU A 561 3.87 -16.96 -1.78
C GLU A 561 5.00 -16.11 -2.39
N CYS A 562 6.02 -16.73 -3.00
CA CYS A 562 7.12 -15.99 -3.63
C CYS A 562 6.64 -15.10 -4.80
N TRP A 563 5.69 -15.56 -5.62
CA TRP A 563 5.09 -14.77 -6.69
C TRP A 563 4.33 -13.56 -6.15
N LEU A 564 3.51 -13.76 -5.12
CA LEU A 564 2.79 -12.67 -4.46
C LEU A 564 3.75 -11.67 -3.84
N ALA A 565 4.80 -12.11 -3.14
CA ALA A 565 5.76 -11.23 -2.49
C ALA A 565 6.43 -10.28 -3.51
N VAL A 566 6.90 -10.81 -4.64
CA VAL A 566 7.50 -10.00 -5.72
C VAL A 566 6.47 -9.08 -6.38
N ARG A 567 5.23 -9.55 -6.59
CA ARG A 567 4.13 -8.73 -7.11
C ARG A 567 3.81 -7.55 -6.20
N HIS A 568 3.76 -7.78 -4.88
CA HIS A 568 3.53 -6.74 -3.89
C HIS A 568 4.66 -5.71 -3.90
N CYS A 569 5.93 -6.14 -3.96
CA CYS A 569 7.05 -5.21 -4.15
C CYS A 569 6.87 -4.34 -5.38
N HIS A 570 6.56 -4.93 -6.54
CA HIS A 570 6.38 -4.17 -7.78
C HIS A 570 5.26 -3.14 -7.67
N ARG A 571 4.09 -3.54 -7.14
CA ARG A 571 2.94 -2.66 -6.95
C ARG A 571 3.25 -1.49 -6.04
N VAL A 572 3.92 -1.74 -4.92
CA VAL A 572 4.34 -0.70 -3.97
C VAL A 572 5.40 0.21 -4.60
N ILE A 573 6.39 -0.34 -5.30
CA ILE A 573 7.42 0.43 -6.03
C ILE A 573 6.77 1.33 -7.08
N LYS A 574 5.81 0.83 -7.87
CA LYS A 574 5.11 1.60 -8.90
C LYS A 574 4.48 2.89 -8.38
N VAL A 575 3.98 2.89 -7.13
CA VAL A 575 3.37 4.09 -6.53
C VAL A 575 4.40 5.16 -6.20
N VAL A 576 5.62 4.76 -5.83
CA VAL A 576 6.61 5.66 -5.23
C VAL A 576 7.80 5.95 -6.15
N SER A 577 8.12 5.04 -7.07
CA SER A 577 9.20 5.15 -8.05
C SER A 577 8.67 4.93 -9.47
N PRO A 578 8.57 6.00 -10.30
CA PRO A 578 7.96 5.90 -11.63
C PRO A 578 8.77 5.06 -12.62
N LYS A 579 10.06 4.85 -12.39
CA LYS A 579 10.95 4.01 -13.22
C LYS A 579 11.02 2.54 -12.76
N LEU A 580 10.11 2.12 -11.87
CA LEU A 580 9.94 0.74 -11.41
C LEU A 580 11.26 0.11 -10.93
N TRP A 581 11.60 -1.09 -11.43
CA TRP A 581 12.79 -1.81 -11.01
C TRP A 581 14.11 -1.27 -11.60
N GLN A 582 14.08 -0.36 -12.58
CA GLN A 582 15.31 0.23 -13.12
C GLN A 582 16.07 1.01 -12.04
N THR A 583 15.34 1.63 -11.12
CA THR A 583 15.84 2.42 -10.00
C THR A 583 16.14 1.58 -8.75
N LEU A 584 15.99 0.24 -8.82
CA LEU A 584 16.33 -0.66 -7.73
C LEU A 584 17.79 -0.43 -7.35
N PHE A 585 18.00 0.19 -6.20
CA PHE A 585 19.33 0.38 -5.66
C PHE A 585 19.80 -0.94 -5.04
N VAL A 586 19.06 -1.45 -4.05
CA VAL A 586 19.35 -2.71 -3.37
C VAL A 586 18.03 -3.39 -3.02
N GLY A 587 17.97 -4.71 -3.22
CA GLY A 587 16.96 -5.59 -2.65
C GLY A 587 17.58 -6.52 -1.62
N ILE A 588 16.82 -6.90 -0.61
CA ILE A 588 17.17 -7.94 0.35
C ILE A 588 15.97 -8.89 0.41
N CYS A 589 16.20 -10.16 0.08
CA CYS A 589 15.23 -11.22 0.23
C CYS A 589 15.63 -12.07 1.42
N TYR A 590 14.85 -12.00 2.49
CA TYR A 590 14.97 -12.87 3.65
C TYR A 590 14.19 -14.14 3.39
N GLY A 591 14.75 -15.31 3.68
CA GLY A 591 14.06 -16.58 3.52
C GLY A 591 14.38 -17.53 4.67
N THR A 592 13.41 -18.37 5.02
CA THR A 592 13.52 -19.34 6.12
C THR A 592 14.18 -20.66 5.70
N SER A 593 14.40 -20.85 4.39
CA SER A 593 15.10 -22.02 3.85
C SER A 593 15.88 -21.69 2.57
N VAL A 594 16.88 -22.50 2.23
CA VAL A 594 17.58 -22.39 0.94
C VAL A 594 16.63 -22.64 -0.23
N THR A 595 15.65 -23.52 -0.07
CA THR A 595 14.63 -23.81 -1.09
C THR A 595 13.79 -22.58 -1.40
N SER A 596 13.27 -21.89 -0.37
CA SER A 596 12.45 -20.69 -0.57
C SER A 596 13.26 -19.55 -1.20
N LEU A 597 14.52 -19.34 -0.77
CA LEU A 597 15.42 -18.36 -1.40
C LEU A 597 15.71 -18.70 -2.87
N THR A 598 15.93 -19.98 -3.19
CA THR A 598 16.18 -20.42 -4.58
C THR A 598 14.98 -20.12 -5.47
N GLN A 599 13.78 -20.42 -4.96
CA GLN A 599 12.53 -20.18 -5.64
C GLN A 599 12.27 -18.68 -5.86
N ALA A 600 12.43 -17.87 -4.81
CA ALA A 600 12.30 -16.41 -4.91
C ALA A 600 13.29 -15.82 -5.91
N ARG A 601 14.52 -16.33 -6.00
CA ARG A 601 15.50 -15.91 -7.01
C ARG A 601 15.07 -16.23 -8.43
N GLN A 602 14.59 -17.44 -8.68
CA GLN A 602 14.13 -17.84 -10.02
C GLN A 602 12.94 -16.99 -10.46
N ILE A 603 11.99 -16.76 -9.55
CA ILE A 603 10.81 -15.90 -9.79
C ILE A 603 11.24 -14.46 -10.07
N PHE A 604 12.09 -13.88 -9.22
CA PHE A 604 12.61 -12.52 -9.42
C PHE A 604 13.39 -12.40 -10.74
N HIS A 605 14.19 -13.40 -11.10
CA HIS A 605 14.90 -13.40 -12.39
C HIS A 605 13.93 -13.41 -13.58
N LYS A 606 12.91 -14.26 -13.52
CA LYS A 606 11.90 -14.39 -14.58
C LYS A 606 11.01 -13.14 -14.70
N ALA A 607 10.55 -12.61 -13.57
CA ALA A 607 9.64 -11.49 -13.52
C ALA A 607 10.34 -10.14 -13.72
N VAL A 608 11.55 -9.99 -13.17
CA VAL A 608 12.26 -8.70 -13.13
C VAL A 608 13.49 -8.70 -14.04
N CYS A 609 14.49 -9.55 -13.81
CA CYS A 609 15.72 -9.50 -14.64
C CYS A 609 15.44 -9.69 -16.14
N SER A 610 14.47 -10.51 -16.50
CA SER A 610 14.17 -10.79 -17.91
C SER A 610 13.60 -9.59 -18.66
N LEU A 611 12.91 -8.69 -17.96
CA LEU A 611 12.34 -7.45 -18.52
C LEU A 611 13.34 -6.29 -18.47
N TRP A 612 14.00 -6.10 -17.32
CA TRP A 612 14.83 -4.91 -17.07
C TRP A 612 16.34 -5.14 -17.23
N GLY A 613 16.81 -6.40 -17.19
CA GLY A 613 18.23 -6.74 -17.25
C GLY A 613 18.84 -6.75 -18.66
N ARG A 614 18.06 -6.46 -19.72
CA ARG A 614 18.51 -6.48 -21.13
C ARG A 614 18.83 -5.11 -21.74
N GLN A 615 18.80 -4.03 -20.97
CA GLN A 615 19.00 -2.69 -21.52
C GLN A 615 20.43 -2.38 -22.02
N HIS A 616 21.39 -3.30 -21.94
CA HIS A 616 22.68 -3.16 -22.61
C HIS A 616 23.15 -4.48 -23.27
N ASN A 617 23.20 -4.45 -24.61
CA ASN A 617 23.78 -5.41 -25.58
C ASN A 617 22.95 -6.61 -26.07
N ASP A 618 22.79 -6.63 -27.40
CA ASP A 618 22.27 -7.70 -28.28
C ASP A 618 23.14 -8.97 -28.35
N ASP A 619 24.10 -9.14 -27.44
CA ASP A 619 25.03 -10.28 -27.50
C ASP A 619 24.73 -11.27 -26.37
N LEU A 620 24.04 -12.36 -26.73
CA LEU A 620 23.62 -13.49 -25.87
C LEU A 620 24.79 -14.27 -25.21
N SER A 621 26.01 -13.75 -25.26
CA SER A 621 27.25 -14.44 -24.89
C SER A 621 27.99 -13.84 -23.67
N ARG A 622 27.51 -12.75 -23.06
CA ARG A 622 28.09 -12.22 -21.80
C ARG A 622 27.34 -12.73 -20.56
N GLU A 623 28.14 -13.10 -19.56
CA GLU A 623 27.88 -14.03 -18.47
C GLU A 623 26.77 -13.58 -17.47
N GLN A 624 26.23 -14.55 -16.70
CA GLN A 624 25.24 -14.41 -15.61
C GLN A 624 25.56 -13.36 -14.51
N ASN A 625 26.69 -12.65 -14.61
CA ASN A 625 27.24 -11.74 -13.60
C ASN A 625 26.64 -10.32 -13.64
N GLU A 626 25.75 -9.97 -14.57
CA GLU A 626 25.16 -8.62 -14.66
C GLU A 626 23.68 -8.52 -14.24
N CYS A 627 22.94 -9.64 -14.07
CA CYS A 627 21.52 -9.58 -13.70
C CYS A 627 21.31 -9.06 -12.27
N PHE A 628 20.26 -8.25 -12.08
CA PHE A 628 19.88 -7.67 -10.78
C PHE A 628 19.79 -8.69 -9.64
N CYS A 629 19.33 -9.92 -9.89
CA CYS A 629 19.26 -10.96 -8.86
C CYS A 629 20.63 -11.35 -8.29
N THR A 630 21.71 -11.04 -9.02
CA THR A 630 23.11 -11.29 -8.66
C THR A 630 23.78 -10.00 -8.19
N THR A 631 23.53 -8.88 -8.87
CA THR A 631 24.26 -7.62 -8.67
C THR A 631 23.57 -6.64 -7.73
N ARG A 632 22.27 -6.80 -7.46
CA ARG A 632 21.46 -5.84 -6.68
C ARG A 632 20.62 -6.47 -5.59
N VAL A 633 20.56 -7.79 -5.49
CA VAL A 633 19.79 -8.50 -4.47
C VAL A 633 20.69 -9.30 -3.53
N ILE A 634 20.50 -9.10 -2.23
CA ILE A 634 21.07 -9.90 -1.15
C ILE A 634 20.08 -11.02 -0.79
N TRP A 635 20.56 -12.26 -0.68
CA TRP A 635 19.75 -13.42 -0.29
C TRP A 635 20.13 -13.84 1.13
N ALA A 636 19.28 -13.54 2.10
CA ALA A 636 19.56 -13.72 3.53
C ALA A 636 18.79 -14.89 4.13
N LEU A 637 19.50 -15.84 4.75
CA LEU A 637 18.88 -16.96 5.46
C LEU A 637 18.60 -16.56 6.91
N VAL A 638 17.32 -16.56 7.29
CA VAL A 638 16.81 -16.23 8.63
C VAL A 638 16.08 -17.42 9.25
N SER A 639 15.75 -17.31 10.53
CA SER A 639 15.18 -18.42 11.30
C SER A 639 13.66 -18.46 11.25
N ASP A 640 13.03 -17.30 11.20
CA ASP A 640 11.58 -17.15 11.08
C ASP A 640 11.25 -15.76 10.54
N LEU A 641 10.04 -15.63 9.98
CA LEU A 641 9.52 -14.41 9.38
C LEU A 641 8.10 -14.16 9.90
N PRO A 642 7.56 -12.92 9.79
CA PRO A 642 6.20 -12.63 10.19
C PRO A 642 5.20 -13.57 9.52
N MET A 643 4.19 -14.02 10.28
CA MET A 643 3.20 -15.01 9.82
C MET A 643 3.79 -16.37 9.42
N HIS A 644 5.04 -16.66 9.78
CA HIS A 644 5.79 -17.83 9.31
C HIS A 644 5.93 -17.90 7.78
N ALA A 645 6.07 -16.73 7.15
CA ALA A 645 6.33 -16.62 5.72
C ALA A 645 7.58 -17.39 5.28
N ALA A 646 7.57 -17.92 4.06
CA ALA A 646 8.73 -18.53 3.42
C ALA A 646 9.77 -17.48 3.00
N VAL A 647 9.31 -16.29 2.59
CA VAL A 647 10.16 -15.15 2.20
C VAL A 647 9.57 -13.78 2.56
N GLU A 648 10.44 -12.81 2.86
CA GLU A 648 10.11 -11.39 3.04
C GLU A 648 11.09 -10.54 2.21
N TRP A 649 10.56 -9.61 1.43
CA TRP A 649 11.35 -8.72 0.58
C TRP A 649 11.43 -7.31 1.15
N GLN A 650 12.65 -6.78 1.24
CA GLN A 650 12.95 -5.38 1.51
C GLN A 650 13.63 -4.77 0.29
N THR A 651 13.23 -3.57 -0.11
CA THR A 651 13.83 -2.90 -1.27
C THR A 651 14.18 -1.45 -0.95
N PHE A 652 15.08 -0.90 -1.77
CA PHE A 652 15.53 0.48 -1.76
C PHE A 652 15.63 0.97 -3.20
N THR A 653 15.11 2.16 -3.51
CA THR A 653 15.18 2.74 -4.86
C THR A 653 15.74 4.15 -4.85
N LEU A 654 16.39 4.54 -5.96
CA LEU A 654 16.91 5.89 -6.21
C LEU A 654 16.37 6.42 -7.53
N SER A 655 15.82 7.64 -7.59
CA SER A 655 15.20 8.15 -8.84
C SER A 655 16.11 8.16 -10.07
N ARG A 656 17.43 8.18 -9.88
CA ARG A 656 18.43 7.94 -10.92
C ARG A 656 19.56 7.07 -10.40
N LEU A 657 20.05 6.20 -11.27
CA LEU A 657 21.28 5.44 -11.08
C LEU A 657 22.26 5.85 -12.17
N ASP A 658 23.50 6.13 -11.79
CA ASP A 658 24.55 6.56 -12.71
C ASP A 658 24.94 5.40 -13.64
N ALA A 659 24.58 5.51 -14.93
CA ALA A 659 24.87 4.51 -15.95
C ALA A 659 26.38 4.33 -16.19
N SER A 660 27.20 5.31 -15.81
CA SER A 660 28.67 5.24 -15.98
C SER A 660 29.36 4.31 -14.98
N ARG A 661 28.65 3.83 -13.95
CA ARG A 661 29.19 2.93 -12.92
C ARG A 661 28.57 1.54 -13.05
N HIS A 662 29.23 0.66 -13.82
CA HIS A 662 28.94 -0.78 -13.87
C HIS A 662 29.24 -1.54 -12.54
N THR A 663 29.51 -0.85 -11.44
CA THR A 663 29.88 -1.51 -10.17
C THR A 663 28.63 -1.90 -9.40
N SER A 664 28.49 -3.19 -9.10
CA SER A 664 27.46 -3.69 -8.19
C SER A 664 27.52 -2.93 -6.86
N PRO A 665 26.37 -2.43 -6.34
CA PRO A 665 26.31 -1.83 -5.01
C PRO A 665 26.60 -2.84 -3.90
N ILE A 666 26.56 -4.13 -4.22
CA ILE A 666 26.84 -5.23 -3.31
C ILE A 666 28.29 -5.66 -3.52
N ARG A 667 29.11 -5.56 -2.47
CA ARG A 667 30.46 -6.10 -2.46
C ARG A 667 30.60 -7.17 -1.39
N PHE A 668 31.16 -8.30 -1.78
CA PHE A 668 31.51 -9.40 -0.89
C PHE A 668 32.99 -9.29 -0.55
N SER A 669 33.32 -9.23 0.74
CA SER A 669 34.71 -9.33 1.21
C SER A 669 34.88 -10.64 1.98
N THR A 670 35.93 -11.40 1.64
CA THR A 670 36.30 -12.66 2.28
C THR A 670 37.42 -12.48 3.32
N THR A 671 37.92 -11.26 3.51
CA THR A 671 39.10 -10.95 4.32
C THR A 671 38.88 -9.68 5.13
N THR A 672 39.14 -9.73 6.43
CA THR A 672 39.07 -8.55 7.31
C THR A 672 40.12 -7.49 6.97
N ALA A 673 41.17 -7.85 6.23
CA ALA A 673 42.28 -6.99 5.85
C ALA A 673 41.96 -6.07 4.64
N ASP A 674 41.02 -6.48 3.78
CA ASP A 674 40.58 -5.69 2.61
C ASP A 674 39.35 -4.82 2.94
N VAL A 675 38.82 -4.93 4.15
CA VAL A 675 37.89 -3.96 4.71
C VAL A 675 38.74 -2.76 5.14
N PRO A 676 38.65 -1.60 4.47
CA PRO A 676 39.32 -0.39 4.97
C PRO A 676 38.93 -0.22 6.44
N ASN A 677 39.82 0.27 7.32
CA ASN A 677 39.54 0.56 8.73
C ASN A 677 38.29 1.46 8.88
N LEU A 678 37.11 0.84 8.81
CA LEU A 678 35.78 1.43 8.78
C LEU A 678 35.08 0.94 10.02
N THR A 679 35.59 1.37 11.17
CA THR A 679 34.88 1.31 12.43
C THR A 679 33.57 2.08 12.28
N GLY A 680 32.44 1.36 12.18
CA GLY A 680 31.09 1.91 12.22
C GLY A 680 30.18 1.62 11.02
N ALA A 681 30.56 0.81 10.03
CA ALA A 681 29.70 0.52 8.87
C ALA A 681 28.28 0.01 9.28
N PRO A 682 27.18 0.62 8.81
CA PRO A 682 25.83 0.11 9.06
C PRO A 682 25.31 -0.63 7.80
N LEU A 683 24.91 -1.91 7.73
CA LEU A 683 24.67 -3.05 8.64
C LEU A 683 25.05 -4.38 7.90
N MET A 684 25.42 -5.40 8.70
CA MET A 684 25.97 -6.77 8.45
C MET A 684 24.98 -7.80 7.83
N LEU A 685 25.34 -9.03 7.40
CA LEU A 685 25.85 -10.25 8.12
C LEU A 685 26.75 -11.16 7.25
N CYS A 686 27.75 -11.90 7.77
CA CYS A 686 27.71 -13.32 8.20
C CYS A 686 29.00 -13.76 8.96
N ILE A 687 28.97 -14.96 9.58
CA ILE A 687 30.09 -15.74 10.14
C ILE A 687 30.57 -16.86 9.18
N GLU A 688 31.88 -16.91 9.00
CA GLU A 688 32.68 -17.58 7.95
C GLU A 688 32.81 -19.12 8.01
N ARG A 689 32.27 -19.84 9.01
CA ARG A 689 32.67 -21.26 9.21
C ARG A 689 31.85 -22.34 8.50
N CYS A 690 30.87 -22.01 7.67
CA CYS A 690 30.00 -23.02 7.00
C CYS A 690 29.81 -22.86 5.48
N LEU A 691 30.64 -22.10 4.75
CA LEU A 691 30.60 -22.08 3.27
C LEU A 691 31.17 -23.38 2.62
N GLY A 692 31.23 -24.47 3.39
CA GLY A 692 31.55 -25.79 2.88
C GLY A 692 30.35 -26.40 2.14
N SER A 693 30.42 -26.35 0.80
CA SER A 693 29.71 -27.21 -0.16
C SER A 693 28.18 -27.20 -0.13
N THR A 694 27.56 -26.11 -0.60
CA THR A 694 26.22 -26.18 -1.21
C THR A 694 26.26 -25.49 -2.57
N ASN A 695 26.00 -26.23 -3.64
CA ASN A 695 25.95 -25.73 -5.03
C ASN A 695 24.73 -24.82 -5.25
N PHE A 696 24.77 -23.60 -4.72
CA PHE A 696 23.81 -22.54 -5.04
C PHE A 696 24.56 -21.41 -5.77
N ASP A 697 24.10 -21.04 -6.97
CA ASP A 697 24.78 -20.06 -7.85
C ASP A 697 24.67 -18.60 -7.35
N GLY A 698 24.38 -18.36 -6.07
CA GLY A 698 24.13 -17.03 -5.49
C GLY A 698 24.75 -16.88 -4.11
N CYS A 699 24.94 -15.64 -3.64
CA CYS A 699 25.45 -15.43 -2.29
C CYS A 699 24.31 -15.60 -1.28
N VAL A 700 24.32 -16.72 -0.53
CA VAL A 700 23.48 -16.88 0.65
C VAL A 700 24.23 -16.34 1.84
N ILE A 701 23.62 -15.39 2.54
CA ILE A 701 24.17 -14.75 3.72
C ILE A 701 23.44 -15.26 4.97
N PRO A 702 24.05 -16.14 5.77
CA PRO A 702 23.51 -16.48 7.09
C PRO A 702 23.46 -15.26 8.00
N VAL A 703 22.28 -14.97 8.55
CA VAL A 703 22.10 -13.92 9.55
C VAL A 703 22.59 -14.42 10.91
N VAL A 704 23.83 -14.12 11.25
CA VAL A 704 24.44 -14.52 12.53
C VAL A 704 25.10 -13.33 13.22
N GLY A 705 24.59 -12.93 14.40
CA GLY A 705 25.37 -12.13 15.36
C GLY A 705 24.96 -10.67 15.59
N PHE A 706 23.67 -10.37 15.76
CA PHE A 706 23.20 -9.02 16.15
C PHE A 706 23.62 -8.55 17.56
N LEU A 707 24.41 -9.33 18.31
CA LEU A 707 24.52 -9.23 19.77
C LEU A 707 25.95 -9.08 20.34
N ASN A 708 26.95 -8.69 19.55
CA ASN A 708 28.27 -8.40 20.14
C ASN A 708 28.97 -7.18 19.54
N GLU A 709 29.26 -6.18 20.38
CA GLU A 709 30.03 -4.98 20.03
C GLU A 709 31.51 -5.29 19.69
N LYS A 710 31.99 -6.53 19.91
CA LYS A 710 33.42 -6.83 20.01
C LYS A 710 34.01 -7.94 19.12
N THR A 711 33.31 -8.48 18.12
CA THR A 711 33.91 -9.53 17.26
C THR A 711 33.57 -9.43 15.78
N VAL A 712 34.65 -9.16 15.01
CA VAL A 712 34.97 -9.46 13.60
C VAL A 712 33.83 -9.31 12.57
N ALA A 713 33.91 -8.20 11.83
CA ALA A 713 33.00 -7.78 10.78
C ALA A 713 33.44 -8.24 9.38
N ALA A 714 32.48 -8.67 8.55
CA ALA A 714 32.52 -8.51 7.11
C ALA A 714 31.31 -7.65 6.72
N GLY A 715 31.56 -6.50 6.11
CA GLY A 715 30.50 -5.55 5.70
C GLY A 715 30.18 -5.73 4.22
N VAL A 716 28.89 -5.71 3.88
CA VAL A 716 28.48 -5.26 2.55
C VAL A 716 28.58 -3.75 2.59
N PHE A 717 29.60 -3.22 1.94
CA PHE A 717 29.76 -1.77 1.79
C PHE A 717 29.07 -1.34 0.51
N PHE A 718 28.08 -0.46 0.64
CA PHE A 718 27.57 0.29 -0.50
C PHE A 718 28.62 1.31 -0.91
N GLN A 719 29.53 0.89 -1.80
CA GLN A 719 30.40 1.84 -2.47
C GLN A 719 29.64 2.40 -3.66
N TYR A 720 28.98 3.54 -3.45
CA TYR A 720 28.33 4.32 -4.50
C TYR A 720 29.35 4.93 -5.45
#